data_AF-A0A1L0FZ98-F1
#
_entry.id   AF-A0A1L0FZ98-F1
#
_cell.length_a   1.000
_cell.length_b   1.000
_cell.length_c   1.000
_cell.angle_alpha   90.00
_cell.angle_beta   90.00
_cell.angle_gamma   90.00
#
_symmetry.space_group_name_H-M   'P 1'
#
loop_
_entity.id
_entity.type
_entity.pdbx_description
1 polymer ?
#
loop_
_entity_poly.entity_id
_entity_poly.type
_entity_poly.pdbx_seq_one_letter_code
_entity_poly.pdbx_strand_id
1 'polypeptide(L)'
;MTKRSLPLSHVLSKLRKEPSNILKIASFNMEKRPRHEFVCTLARKFDIFLIQEFVGSTDNYTTYQQFSTSHNYQFYSSPSLSRTRANHLLDPQLMPQTGIFLNLKKCSVISQNEITQKIQPQIYCNDIRIRLPTGEMVLIVNAYLPSQPKTAQVIILQQLLPHLQDLQTAYPDLKVIFGGDMNHSMERTPSLEQRLVSSTLDILAALDLVDIGICNPTVFTLPTNHGTLPRRIDRIYVPTLWQPRAFQYQLWRPRGITSSHSLIAAHLVIDMNPTNTFGLRRFQYPLGRLLPLYETQGQITVNPDGTLDEAIAAITQEGLEYIQLHRTLRRIDPEFARSVRDTSTEHLEDSAEASLRSFFQYKSHSAMVFHDLTNVAQGTRANTNADMLRMVTSYYKALYSEPTPGLTDRALKDYLGQIKVSLSAQQAEQLDRPFTQEELTVALKLCNHGTAPGPDGIQYSVLRYHWKQFCPVLVRTGNELLQTGMMPDAFREVLITLIPKRHHSASTDVTHYRPILLINCCLRVVSQAANTRIQSIADTLIGPNQRGFMSNRRMDENLMETRTLLNLIKEAYPKDDASAPERTILMADFNKAFDRVSHRYIRQVLCHMGFGPRMTSFLMLITSGQIGRITINNYVGRSFPLLSGVRQGNPVSPILFNLAIEPLLCRLQQNLIGIPIEYDPLQITIMKYHAFADDVNIYLGDVRDYATTAAELGLFEKASSSLVNTDKSVLYGTLPGFQQGHDPFLPYPRKHLWTRKADSSLEFTDTTYLGIPLNGVLWDSYLRTLPFLCKTQAYQLLRLCVRAMGTNIYVHSKLPFRDLHTPMPSRPLNRVKFAISKVFYGISLKKLYTPLKREGMV
;
A
#
# COMPACT_ATOMS: atom_id res chain seq x y z
N MET A 1 21.15 -37.51 -21.72
CA MET A 1 21.79 -37.86 -20.44
C MET A 1 20.96 -37.33 -19.26
N THR A 2 20.38 -38.28 -18.53
CA THR A 2 19.87 -38.25 -17.13
C THR A 2 19.66 -36.90 -16.42
N LYS A 3 18.40 -36.45 -16.37
CA LYS A 3 17.89 -35.47 -15.38
C LYS A 3 17.72 -36.16 -14.01
N ARG A 4 18.61 -35.89 -13.06
CA ARG A 4 18.37 -36.20 -11.64
C ARG A 4 17.30 -35.25 -11.10
N SER A 5 16.14 -35.81 -10.79
CA SER A 5 15.13 -35.19 -9.94
C SER A 5 15.65 -35.09 -8.50
N LEU A 6 15.62 -33.89 -7.92
CA LEU A 6 15.57 -33.76 -6.47
C LEU A 6 14.14 -34.08 -6.00
N PRO A 7 13.97 -34.88 -4.95
CA PRO A 7 12.68 -35.41 -4.54
C PRO A 7 11.84 -34.37 -3.78
N LEU A 8 10.55 -34.30 -4.13
CA LEU A 8 9.51 -33.50 -3.46
C LEU A 8 9.26 -33.89 -1.99
N SER A 9 9.95 -34.90 -1.46
CA SER A 9 9.68 -35.50 -0.15
C SER A 9 10.16 -34.66 1.04
N HIS A 10 11.08 -33.71 0.86
CA HIS A 10 11.66 -32.99 2.00
C HIS A 10 10.89 -31.72 2.42
N VAL A 11 10.03 -31.19 1.54
CA VAL A 11 9.20 -30.00 1.82
C VAL A 11 7.81 -30.38 2.37
N LEU A 12 7.31 -31.59 2.06
CA LEU A 12 5.98 -32.04 2.48
C LEU A 12 5.92 -32.60 3.90
N SER A 13 7.05 -32.85 4.57
CA SER A 13 7.08 -33.42 5.93
C SER A 13 6.91 -32.39 7.07
N LYS A 14 6.86 -31.08 6.76
CA LYS A 14 6.68 -30.01 7.77
C LYS A 14 5.29 -29.36 7.83
N LEU A 15 4.31 -29.82 7.05
CA LEU A 15 2.93 -29.29 7.08
C LEU A 15 1.93 -30.37 7.49
N ARG A 16 1.97 -30.77 8.76
CA ARG A 16 0.91 -31.61 9.36
C ARG A 16 -0.30 -30.75 9.74
N LYS A 17 -1.08 -30.42 8.71
CA LYS A 17 -2.53 -30.12 8.60
C LYS A 17 -2.68 -29.16 7.43
N GLU A 18 -3.05 -29.69 6.26
CA GLU A 18 -3.38 -28.84 5.11
C GLU A 18 -4.56 -27.92 5.49
N PRO A 19 -4.51 -26.62 5.16
CA PRO A 19 -5.58 -25.69 5.45
C PRO A 19 -6.92 -26.15 4.84
N SER A 20 -7.99 -26.22 5.63
CA SER A 20 -9.34 -26.59 5.17
C SER A 20 -9.91 -25.61 4.14
N ASN A 21 -9.37 -24.40 4.07
CA ASN A 21 -9.81 -23.30 3.22
C ASN A 21 -9.16 -23.22 1.83
N ILE A 22 -8.41 -24.24 1.40
CA ILE A 22 -7.85 -24.30 0.04
C ILE A 22 -8.66 -25.29 -0.82
N LEU A 23 -9.03 -24.86 -2.02
CA LEU A 23 -9.63 -25.66 -3.09
C LEU A 23 -8.63 -25.85 -4.23
N LYS A 24 -8.26 -27.10 -4.52
CA LYS A 24 -7.30 -27.47 -5.57
C LYS A 24 -8.05 -27.91 -6.82
N ILE A 25 -7.83 -27.23 -7.94
CA ILE A 25 -8.50 -27.53 -9.22
C ILE A 25 -7.45 -27.90 -10.27
N ALA A 26 -7.73 -28.90 -11.08
CA ALA A 26 -6.92 -29.20 -12.26
C ALA A 26 -7.77 -29.58 -13.48
N SER A 27 -7.19 -29.38 -14.67
CA SER A 27 -7.77 -29.73 -15.96
C SER A 27 -6.72 -30.35 -16.87
N PHE A 28 -7.05 -31.45 -17.55
CA PHE A 28 -6.11 -32.18 -18.39
C PHE A 28 -6.78 -32.86 -19.59
N ASN A 29 -6.21 -32.69 -20.77
CA ASN A 29 -6.52 -33.54 -21.92
C ASN A 29 -5.69 -34.83 -21.84
N MET A 30 -6.38 -35.96 -21.67
CA MET A 30 -5.78 -37.29 -21.71
C MET A 30 -5.93 -37.90 -23.10
N GLU A 31 -4.91 -37.74 -23.94
CA GLU A 31 -4.86 -38.39 -25.25
C GLU A 31 -4.82 -39.93 -25.13
N LYS A 32 -5.18 -40.60 -26.23
CA LYS A 32 -5.45 -42.05 -26.34
C LYS A 32 -4.53 -42.95 -25.48
N ARG A 33 -5.16 -43.78 -24.63
CA ARG A 33 -4.60 -44.88 -23.78
C ARG A 33 -3.82 -44.44 -22.51
N PRO A 34 -4.44 -43.73 -21.55
CA PRO A 34 -3.80 -43.44 -20.27
C PRO A 34 -3.67 -44.70 -19.39
N ARG A 35 -2.61 -44.82 -18.59
CA ARG A 35 -2.54 -45.83 -17.51
C ARG A 35 -3.50 -45.42 -16.38
N HIS A 36 -4.64 -46.10 -16.26
CA HIS A 36 -5.75 -45.71 -15.36
C HIS A 36 -5.34 -45.52 -13.88
N GLU A 37 -4.46 -46.37 -13.36
CA GLU A 37 -3.91 -46.23 -12.00
C GLU A 37 -3.21 -44.89 -11.76
N PHE A 38 -2.56 -44.36 -12.80
CA PHE A 38 -1.90 -43.06 -12.74
C PHE A 38 -2.92 -41.91 -12.77
N VAL A 39 -4.00 -42.04 -13.55
CA VAL A 39 -5.12 -41.08 -13.58
C VAL A 39 -5.73 -40.95 -12.19
N CYS A 40 -6.03 -42.08 -11.55
CA CYS A 40 -6.51 -42.15 -10.18
C CYS A 40 -5.52 -41.53 -9.19
N THR A 41 -4.22 -41.81 -9.34
CA THR A 41 -3.17 -41.20 -8.50
C THR A 41 -3.09 -39.68 -8.67
N LEU A 42 -3.30 -39.19 -9.89
CA LEU A 42 -3.31 -37.76 -10.18
C LEU A 42 -4.56 -37.09 -9.62
N ALA A 43 -5.73 -37.73 -9.73
CA ALA A 43 -6.99 -37.25 -9.17
C ALA A 43 -6.90 -37.02 -7.65
N ARG A 44 -6.17 -37.86 -6.90
CA ARG A 44 -5.94 -37.68 -5.44
C ARG A 44 -5.26 -36.36 -5.05
N LYS A 45 -4.62 -35.67 -5.99
CA LYS A 45 -3.90 -34.41 -5.72
C LYS A 45 -4.80 -33.18 -5.78
N PHE A 46 -6.02 -33.33 -6.31
CA PHE A 46 -6.93 -32.21 -6.59
C PHE A 46 -8.31 -32.49 -6.01
N ASP A 47 -9.02 -31.42 -5.65
CA ASP A 47 -10.38 -31.49 -5.13
C ASP A 47 -11.41 -31.50 -6.27
N ILE A 48 -11.10 -30.80 -7.36
CA ILE A 48 -11.83 -30.83 -8.63
C ILE A 48 -10.83 -31.18 -9.73
N PHE A 49 -11.08 -32.26 -10.47
CA PHE A 49 -10.22 -32.66 -11.58
C PHE A 49 -11.03 -32.91 -12.84
N LEU A 50 -10.83 -32.03 -13.84
CA LEU A 50 -11.50 -32.06 -15.14
C LEU A 50 -10.66 -32.88 -16.13
N ILE A 51 -11.27 -33.92 -16.68
CA ILE A 51 -10.69 -34.73 -17.75
C ILE A 51 -11.36 -34.29 -19.05
N GLN A 52 -10.59 -33.69 -19.94
CA GLN A 52 -11.10 -33.06 -21.15
C GLN A 52 -11.35 -34.08 -22.27
N GLU A 53 -10.58 -35.17 -22.31
CA GLU A 53 -10.76 -36.25 -23.27
C GLU A 53 -10.34 -37.57 -22.61
N PHE A 54 -11.13 -38.64 -22.73
CA PHE A 54 -10.72 -40.02 -22.48
C PHE A 54 -11.57 -41.01 -23.28
N VAL A 55 -11.07 -42.25 -23.48
CA VAL A 55 -11.81 -43.30 -24.20
C VAL A 55 -12.86 -43.92 -23.27
N GLY A 56 -14.14 -43.78 -23.61
CA GLY A 56 -15.28 -44.27 -22.83
C GLY A 56 -15.56 -45.77 -22.95
N SER A 57 -14.59 -46.64 -22.60
CA SER A 57 -14.86 -48.08 -22.45
C SER A 57 -15.50 -48.40 -21.09
N THR A 58 -16.29 -49.48 -21.04
CA THR A 58 -16.95 -49.93 -19.80
C THR A 58 -15.94 -50.24 -18.69
N ASP A 59 -14.76 -50.75 -19.04
CA ASP A 59 -13.67 -51.04 -18.09
C ASP A 59 -13.09 -49.77 -17.46
N ASN A 60 -12.95 -48.69 -18.25
CA ASN A 60 -12.41 -47.41 -17.79
C ASN A 60 -13.37 -46.74 -16.81
N TYR A 61 -14.67 -46.72 -17.15
CA TYR A 61 -15.70 -46.18 -16.27
C TYR A 61 -15.77 -46.95 -14.96
N THR A 62 -15.74 -48.29 -15.03
CA THR A 62 -15.78 -49.16 -13.84
C THR A 62 -14.57 -48.92 -12.93
N THR A 63 -13.37 -48.79 -13.51
CA THR A 63 -12.14 -48.52 -12.76
C THR A 63 -12.20 -47.16 -12.03
N TYR A 64 -12.67 -46.11 -12.71
CA TYR A 64 -12.79 -44.78 -12.11
C TYR A 64 -13.90 -44.71 -11.04
N GLN A 65 -14.99 -45.44 -11.21
CA GLN A 65 -16.03 -45.58 -10.18
C GLN A 65 -15.50 -46.33 -8.95
N GLN A 66 -14.82 -47.47 -9.13
CA GLN A 66 -14.23 -48.24 -8.03
C GLN A 66 -13.20 -47.42 -7.23
N PHE A 67 -12.36 -46.65 -7.93
CA PHE A 67 -11.44 -45.70 -7.29
C PHE A 67 -12.20 -44.62 -6.49
N SER A 68 -13.26 -44.07 -7.06
CA SER A 68 -14.06 -43.01 -6.45
C SER A 68 -14.69 -43.47 -5.12
N THR A 69 -15.34 -44.63 -5.14
CA THR A 69 -15.96 -45.25 -3.95
C THR A 69 -14.94 -45.53 -2.85
N SER A 70 -13.73 -45.98 -3.20
CA SER A 70 -12.70 -46.31 -2.21
C SER A 70 -11.96 -45.10 -1.60
N HIS A 71 -12.09 -43.90 -2.19
CA HIS A 71 -11.27 -42.73 -1.80
C HIS A 71 -12.07 -41.47 -1.41
N ASN A 72 -13.40 -41.56 -1.23
CA ASN A 72 -14.31 -40.41 -1.02
C ASN A 72 -14.31 -39.40 -2.17
N TYR A 73 -14.16 -39.90 -3.39
CA TYR A 73 -14.37 -39.12 -4.60
C TYR A 73 -15.67 -39.56 -5.27
N GLN A 74 -16.14 -38.76 -6.21
CA GLN A 74 -17.17 -39.16 -7.15
C GLN A 74 -16.74 -38.81 -8.57
N PHE A 75 -16.91 -39.75 -9.49
CA PHE A 75 -16.61 -39.57 -10.91
C PHE A 75 -17.90 -39.41 -11.72
N TYR A 76 -17.92 -38.35 -12.53
CA TYR A 76 -19.01 -38.01 -13.43
C TYR A 76 -18.51 -38.00 -14.86
N SER A 77 -19.30 -38.54 -15.77
CA SER A 77 -19.08 -38.48 -17.21
C SER A 77 -20.43 -38.37 -17.92
N SER A 78 -20.41 -38.01 -19.20
CA SER A 78 -21.65 -37.79 -19.95
C SER A 78 -22.41 -39.11 -20.06
N PRO A 79 -23.75 -39.08 -20.08
CA PRO A 79 -24.52 -40.27 -20.41
C PRO A 79 -24.09 -40.78 -21.79
N SER A 80 -23.60 -42.01 -21.87
CA SER A 80 -23.39 -42.66 -23.16
C SER A 80 -24.73 -42.69 -23.89
N LEU A 81 -24.80 -42.17 -25.12
CA LEU A 81 -25.98 -42.22 -25.98
C LEU A 81 -26.59 -43.63 -25.91
N SER A 82 -27.70 -43.77 -25.19
CA SER A 82 -28.42 -45.03 -25.08
C SER A 82 -28.89 -45.42 -26.48
N ARG A 83 -28.40 -46.56 -26.99
CA ARG A 83 -28.77 -47.23 -28.25
C ARG A 83 -30.07 -46.71 -28.89
N THR A 84 -30.01 -45.61 -29.63
CA THR A 84 -31.06 -45.22 -30.58
C THR A 84 -30.54 -45.49 -31.98
N ARG A 85 -31.28 -46.35 -32.69
CA ARG A 85 -31.02 -46.85 -34.03
C ARG A 85 -31.05 -45.71 -35.06
N ALA A 86 -29.99 -44.91 -35.16
CA ALA A 86 -29.75 -44.04 -36.31
C ALA A 86 -28.31 -43.50 -36.25
N ASN A 87 -27.38 -44.22 -36.87
CA ASN A 87 -26.18 -43.72 -37.59
C ASN A 87 -25.08 -44.78 -37.56
N HIS A 88 -25.00 -45.54 -38.64
CA HIS A 88 -24.13 -46.70 -38.85
C HIS A 88 -22.65 -46.38 -39.11
N LEU A 89 -22.07 -45.34 -38.50
CA LEU A 89 -20.71 -44.93 -38.87
C LEU A 89 -19.65 -44.93 -37.75
N LEU A 90 -19.97 -44.94 -36.45
CA LEU A 90 -18.95 -45.01 -35.39
C LEU A 90 -19.50 -45.71 -34.12
N ASP A 91 -18.72 -46.63 -33.53
CA ASP A 91 -19.07 -47.32 -32.28
C ASP A 91 -19.07 -46.34 -31.08
N PRO A 92 -20.19 -46.17 -30.36
CA PRO A 92 -20.27 -45.29 -29.19
C PRO A 92 -19.24 -45.59 -28.10
N GLN A 93 -18.72 -46.83 -28.02
CA GLN A 93 -17.73 -47.26 -27.03
C GLN A 93 -16.30 -46.76 -27.31
N LEU A 94 -16.05 -46.21 -28.51
CA LEU A 94 -14.76 -45.67 -28.93
C LEU A 94 -14.73 -44.14 -29.02
N MET A 95 -15.81 -43.48 -28.60
CA MET A 95 -15.92 -42.02 -28.63
C MET A 95 -15.17 -41.36 -27.46
N PRO A 96 -14.46 -40.25 -27.72
CA PRO A 96 -13.88 -39.45 -26.65
C PRO A 96 -14.97 -38.82 -25.78
N GLN A 97 -14.84 -38.96 -24.46
CA GLN A 97 -15.76 -38.40 -23.47
C GLN A 97 -15.02 -37.44 -22.53
N THR A 98 -15.76 -36.51 -21.92
CA THR A 98 -15.28 -35.69 -20.79
C THR A 98 -15.64 -36.34 -19.46
N GLY A 99 -14.90 -35.99 -18.41
CA GLY A 99 -15.19 -36.46 -17.06
C GLY A 99 -14.79 -35.47 -15.97
N ILE A 100 -15.36 -35.62 -14.78
CA ILE A 100 -15.09 -34.78 -13.60
C ILE A 100 -14.93 -35.68 -12.38
N PHE A 101 -13.77 -35.61 -11.72
CA PHE A 101 -13.57 -36.14 -10.38
C PHE A 101 -13.80 -35.05 -9.34
N LEU A 102 -14.61 -35.36 -8.32
CA LEU A 102 -14.91 -34.46 -7.20
C LEU A 102 -14.58 -35.10 -5.86
N ASN A 103 -13.83 -34.39 -5.03
CA ASN A 103 -13.52 -34.77 -3.66
C ASN A 103 -14.67 -34.40 -2.72
N LEU A 104 -15.44 -35.39 -2.26
CA LEU A 104 -16.63 -35.18 -1.44
C LEU A 104 -16.32 -34.67 -0.02
N LYS A 105 -15.05 -34.63 0.39
CA LYS A 105 -14.62 -33.98 1.64
C LYS A 105 -14.60 -32.45 1.56
N LYS A 106 -14.60 -31.91 0.34
CA LYS A 106 -14.40 -30.48 0.06
C LYS A 106 -15.57 -29.84 -0.68
N CYS A 107 -16.59 -30.61 -1.06
CA CYS A 107 -17.83 -30.10 -1.65
C CYS A 107 -18.96 -31.13 -1.48
N SER A 108 -20.20 -30.65 -1.52
CA SER A 108 -21.39 -31.51 -1.62
C SER A 108 -22.07 -31.33 -2.97
N VAL A 109 -22.56 -32.42 -3.55
CA VAL A 109 -23.20 -32.41 -4.87
C VAL A 109 -24.68 -32.12 -4.72
N ILE A 110 -25.21 -31.29 -5.61
CA ILE A 110 -26.60 -30.80 -5.57
C ILE A 110 -27.39 -31.37 -6.73
N SER A 111 -26.84 -31.25 -7.94
CA SER A 111 -27.48 -31.67 -9.19
C SER A 111 -26.43 -31.89 -10.28
N GLN A 112 -26.78 -32.65 -11.31
CA GLN A 112 -25.90 -33.04 -12.42
C GLN A 112 -26.68 -33.04 -13.73
N ASN A 113 -25.99 -32.85 -14.86
CA ASN A 113 -26.52 -32.94 -16.22
C ASN A 113 -27.65 -31.95 -16.55
N GLU A 114 -27.67 -30.76 -15.94
CA GLU A 114 -28.73 -29.77 -16.14
C GLU A 114 -28.63 -29.05 -17.48
N ILE A 115 -27.39 -28.92 -17.97
CA ILE A 115 -27.07 -28.38 -19.29
C ILE A 115 -26.85 -29.52 -20.27
N THR A 116 -26.13 -30.56 -19.86
CA THR A 116 -25.73 -31.70 -20.68
C THR A 116 -26.94 -32.37 -21.34
N GLN A 117 -28.07 -32.50 -20.64
CA GLN A 117 -29.30 -33.09 -21.21
C GLN A 117 -29.92 -32.28 -22.35
N LYS A 118 -29.65 -30.97 -22.40
CA LYS A 118 -30.26 -30.03 -23.35
C LYS A 118 -29.43 -29.81 -24.62
N ILE A 119 -28.25 -30.43 -24.70
CA ILE A 119 -27.29 -30.27 -25.81
C ILE A 119 -27.21 -31.55 -26.66
N GLN A 120 -27.02 -31.39 -27.97
CA GLN A 120 -26.86 -32.50 -28.91
C GLN A 120 -25.55 -32.37 -29.70
N PRO A 121 -24.62 -33.35 -29.66
CA PRO A 121 -24.67 -34.59 -28.85
C PRO A 121 -24.15 -34.38 -27.42
N GLN A 122 -24.72 -35.13 -26.46
CA GLN A 122 -24.49 -34.96 -25.01
C GLN A 122 -23.07 -35.30 -24.53
N ILE A 123 -22.28 -36.01 -25.34
CA ILE A 123 -20.94 -36.52 -24.98
C ILE A 123 -19.85 -35.44 -24.88
N TYR A 124 -20.15 -34.22 -25.32
CA TYR A 124 -19.20 -33.12 -25.44
C TYR A 124 -19.28 -32.10 -24.29
N CYS A 125 -20.16 -32.31 -23.33
CA CYS A 125 -20.28 -31.46 -22.16
C CYS A 125 -20.61 -32.32 -20.94
N ASN A 126 -20.05 -31.94 -19.80
CA ASN A 126 -20.48 -32.42 -18.49
C ASN A 126 -20.64 -31.24 -17.55
N ASP A 127 -21.77 -31.20 -16.86
CA ASP A 127 -22.06 -30.18 -15.87
C ASP A 127 -22.52 -30.75 -14.54
N ILE A 128 -22.02 -30.17 -13.46
CA ILE A 128 -22.35 -30.56 -12.10
C ILE A 128 -22.41 -29.34 -11.18
N ARG A 129 -23.48 -29.26 -10.40
CA ARG A 129 -23.67 -28.23 -9.40
C ARG A 129 -23.29 -28.74 -8.03
N ILE A 130 -22.43 -28.00 -7.35
CA ILE A 130 -21.91 -28.32 -6.03
C ILE A 130 -22.10 -27.15 -5.06
N ARG A 131 -22.04 -27.44 -3.76
CA ARG A 131 -21.92 -26.47 -2.68
C ARG A 131 -20.55 -26.63 -2.01
N LEU A 132 -19.83 -25.53 -1.89
CA LEU A 132 -18.57 -25.49 -1.15
C LEU A 132 -18.82 -25.40 0.37
N PRO A 133 -17.83 -25.72 1.22
CA PRO A 133 -17.91 -25.58 2.68
C PRO A 133 -18.25 -24.16 3.14
N THR A 134 -17.98 -23.16 2.31
CA THR A 134 -18.30 -21.74 2.51
C THR A 134 -19.77 -21.41 2.29
N GLY A 135 -20.57 -22.37 1.79
CA GLY A 135 -21.96 -22.18 1.39
C GLY A 135 -22.14 -21.71 -0.05
N GLU A 136 -21.05 -21.33 -0.75
CA GLU A 136 -21.11 -20.89 -2.15
C GLU A 136 -21.58 -22.01 -3.08
N MET A 137 -22.49 -21.66 -3.99
CA MET A 137 -23.06 -22.56 -5.00
C MET A 137 -22.25 -22.43 -6.30
N VAL A 138 -21.76 -23.55 -6.82
CA VAL A 138 -20.85 -23.57 -7.96
C VAL A 138 -21.31 -24.59 -9.00
N LEU A 139 -21.50 -24.15 -10.24
CA LEU A 139 -21.68 -25.00 -11.40
C LEU A 139 -20.33 -25.23 -12.08
N ILE A 140 -19.90 -26.48 -12.15
CA ILE A 140 -18.69 -26.90 -12.87
C ILE A 140 -19.14 -27.41 -14.23
N VAL A 141 -18.55 -26.87 -15.29
CA VAL A 141 -18.84 -27.24 -16.68
C VAL A 141 -17.54 -27.62 -17.35
N ASN A 142 -17.47 -28.84 -17.87
CA ASN A 142 -16.32 -29.38 -18.60
C ASN A 142 -16.74 -29.71 -20.04
N ALA A 143 -16.24 -28.93 -21.01
CA ALA A 143 -16.58 -29.05 -22.41
C ALA A 143 -15.45 -29.68 -23.25
N TYR A 144 -15.81 -30.40 -24.30
CA TYR A 144 -14.88 -30.93 -25.30
C TYR A 144 -15.41 -30.67 -26.70
N LEU A 145 -14.67 -29.89 -27.47
CA LEU A 145 -15.00 -29.60 -28.86
C LEU A 145 -14.26 -30.59 -29.77
N PRO A 146 -14.92 -31.35 -30.66
CA PRO A 146 -14.25 -32.35 -31.50
C PRO A 146 -13.33 -31.69 -32.54
N SER A 147 -12.19 -32.32 -32.88
CA SER A 147 -11.19 -31.70 -33.77
C SER A 147 -11.69 -31.37 -35.19
N GLN A 148 -12.66 -32.12 -35.73
CA GLN A 148 -13.38 -31.87 -36.98
C GLN A 148 -14.78 -32.51 -36.93
N PRO A 149 -15.80 -31.97 -37.65
CA PRO A 149 -15.80 -30.73 -38.43
C PRO A 149 -16.05 -29.48 -37.57
N LYS A 150 -15.43 -28.34 -37.92
CA LYS A 150 -15.55 -27.05 -37.20
C LYS A 150 -16.97 -26.51 -37.06
N THR A 151 -17.89 -26.87 -37.96
CA THR A 151 -19.30 -26.50 -37.87
C THR A 151 -19.99 -27.13 -36.66
N ALA A 152 -19.63 -28.35 -36.28
CA ALA A 152 -20.15 -29.00 -35.08
C ALA A 152 -19.70 -28.28 -33.80
N GLN A 153 -18.48 -27.75 -33.78
CA GLN A 153 -17.96 -26.97 -32.64
C GLN A 153 -18.77 -25.68 -32.41
N VAL A 154 -19.15 -24.96 -33.48
CA VAL A 154 -19.96 -23.73 -33.38
C VAL A 154 -21.33 -24.04 -32.80
N ILE A 155 -21.97 -25.12 -33.27
CA ILE A 155 -23.30 -25.52 -32.82
C ILE A 155 -23.30 -25.84 -31.32
N ILE A 156 -22.28 -26.54 -30.83
CA ILE A 156 -22.15 -26.88 -29.39
C ILE A 156 -22.06 -25.60 -28.54
N LEU A 157 -21.20 -24.65 -28.93
CA LEU A 157 -21.04 -23.38 -28.21
C LEU A 157 -22.32 -22.53 -28.24
N GLN A 158 -23.03 -22.49 -29.38
CA GLN A 158 -24.30 -21.76 -29.51
C GLN A 158 -25.43 -22.39 -28.68
N GLN A 159 -25.42 -23.71 -28.48
CA GLN A 159 -26.38 -24.40 -27.60
C GLN A 159 -26.06 -24.20 -26.11
N LEU A 160 -24.77 -24.08 -25.74
CA LEU A 160 -24.34 -23.90 -24.35
C LEU A 160 -24.79 -22.56 -23.76
N LEU A 161 -24.60 -21.47 -24.51
CA LEU A 161 -24.76 -20.11 -23.98
C LEU A 161 -26.17 -19.82 -23.41
N PRO A 162 -27.28 -20.07 -24.13
CA PRO A 162 -28.62 -19.78 -23.62
C PRO A 162 -28.94 -20.55 -22.33
N HIS A 163 -28.54 -21.83 -22.26
CA HIS A 163 -28.79 -22.65 -21.08
C HIS A 163 -27.97 -22.25 -19.86
N LEU A 164 -26.73 -21.77 -20.07
CA LEU A 164 -25.91 -21.19 -19.00
C LEU A 164 -26.53 -19.88 -18.47
N GLN A 165 -27.05 -19.04 -19.37
CA GLN A 165 -27.72 -17.79 -19.01
C GLN A 165 -29.05 -18.02 -18.28
N ASP A 166 -29.85 -19.01 -18.73
CA ASP A 166 -31.08 -19.40 -18.06
C ASP A 166 -30.81 -19.85 -16.62
N LEU A 167 -29.78 -20.66 -16.41
CA LEU A 167 -29.38 -21.12 -15.07
C LEU A 167 -28.86 -19.99 -14.19
N GLN A 168 -28.09 -19.06 -14.75
CA GLN A 168 -27.61 -17.90 -14.00
C GLN A 168 -28.75 -16.91 -13.69
N THR A 169 -29.78 -16.86 -14.54
CA THR A 169 -31.01 -16.08 -14.27
C THR A 169 -31.85 -16.73 -13.18
N ALA A 170 -32.01 -18.05 -13.22
CA ALA A 170 -32.74 -18.81 -12.20
C ALA A 170 -32.02 -18.82 -10.85
N TYR A 171 -30.69 -18.79 -10.86
CA TYR A 171 -29.84 -18.80 -9.67
C TYR A 171 -28.79 -17.67 -9.73
N PRO A 172 -29.15 -16.42 -9.38
CA PRO A 172 -28.27 -15.26 -9.52
C PRO A 172 -26.93 -15.37 -8.76
N ASP A 173 -26.92 -16.11 -7.65
CA ASP A 173 -25.73 -16.32 -6.84
C ASP A 173 -24.83 -17.47 -7.33
N LEU A 174 -25.25 -18.23 -8.34
CA LEU A 174 -24.52 -19.36 -8.89
C LEU A 174 -23.21 -18.90 -9.54
N LYS A 175 -22.10 -19.50 -9.09
CA LYS A 175 -20.77 -19.29 -9.67
C LYS A 175 -20.48 -20.36 -10.70
N VAL A 176 -19.82 -20.03 -11.81
CA VAL A 176 -19.51 -21.00 -12.86
C VAL A 176 -18.00 -21.23 -12.95
N ILE A 177 -17.57 -22.48 -12.86
CA ILE A 177 -16.22 -22.92 -13.24
C ILE A 177 -16.34 -23.59 -14.60
N PHE A 178 -15.76 -22.99 -15.62
CA PHE A 178 -15.83 -23.48 -16.99
C PHE A 178 -14.44 -23.95 -17.42
N GLY A 179 -14.31 -25.20 -17.84
CA GLY A 179 -13.05 -25.73 -18.35
C GLY A 179 -13.31 -26.64 -19.54
N GLY A 180 -12.25 -27.01 -20.26
CA GLY A 180 -12.42 -27.89 -21.41
C GLY A 180 -11.33 -27.82 -22.44
N ASP A 181 -11.39 -28.72 -23.41
CA ASP A 181 -10.62 -28.62 -24.66
C ASP A 181 -11.49 -27.99 -25.73
N MET A 182 -11.14 -26.76 -26.10
CA MET A 182 -11.86 -25.96 -27.08
C MET A 182 -11.34 -26.18 -28.50
N ASN A 183 -10.19 -26.85 -28.67
CA ASN A 183 -9.63 -27.21 -29.98
C ASN A 183 -9.42 -26.04 -30.98
N HIS A 184 -9.29 -24.80 -30.49
CA HIS A 184 -8.99 -23.62 -31.31
C HIS A 184 -8.01 -22.65 -30.62
N SER A 185 -7.38 -21.80 -31.44
CA SER A 185 -6.27 -20.91 -31.06
C SER A 185 -6.62 -19.43 -31.23
N MET A 186 -5.97 -18.56 -30.44
CA MET A 186 -6.25 -17.12 -30.35
C MET A 186 -5.65 -16.27 -31.48
N GLU A 187 -4.71 -16.78 -32.29
CA GLU A 187 -4.01 -15.97 -33.32
C GLU A 187 -4.08 -16.56 -34.74
N ARG A 188 -4.34 -15.67 -35.71
CA ARG A 188 -4.35 -15.82 -37.19
C ARG A 188 -4.94 -17.11 -37.77
N THR A 189 -6.21 -17.09 -38.15
CA THR A 189 -6.80 -18.09 -39.07
C THR A 189 -8.18 -17.67 -39.64
N PRO A 190 -8.70 -18.34 -40.72
CA PRO A 190 -9.79 -17.87 -41.59
C PRO A 190 -11.15 -17.62 -40.91
N SER A 191 -12.10 -17.03 -41.67
CA SER A 191 -13.41 -16.53 -41.20
C SER A 191 -14.27 -17.49 -40.38
N LEU A 192 -14.06 -18.81 -40.48
CA LEU A 192 -14.78 -19.82 -39.68
C LEU A 192 -14.20 -20.00 -38.27
N GLU A 193 -12.88 -19.91 -38.10
CA GLU A 193 -12.22 -20.01 -36.78
C GLU A 193 -12.41 -18.75 -35.94
N GLN A 194 -12.49 -17.57 -36.58
CA GLN A 194 -12.85 -16.32 -35.92
C GLN A 194 -14.25 -16.39 -35.27
N ARG A 195 -15.20 -17.07 -35.92
CA ARG A 195 -16.55 -17.28 -35.35
C ARG A 195 -16.52 -18.18 -34.12
N LEU A 196 -15.68 -19.22 -34.10
CA LEU A 196 -15.51 -20.12 -32.95
C LEU A 196 -14.88 -19.43 -31.74
N VAL A 197 -13.81 -18.65 -31.99
CA VAL A 197 -13.18 -17.82 -30.96
C VAL A 197 -14.20 -16.83 -30.41
N SER A 198 -14.97 -16.16 -31.28
CA SER A 198 -16.02 -15.23 -30.87
C SER A 198 -17.06 -15.91 -29.98
N SER A 199 -17.61 -17.06 -30.38
CA SER A 199 -18.63 -17.76 -29.58
C SER A 199 -18.11 -18.21 -28.22
N THR A 200 -16.84 -18.59 -28.12
CA THR A 200 -16.23 -18.93 -26.82
C THR A 200 -16.05 -17.68 -25.96
N LEU A 201 -15.57 -16.57 -26.54
CA LEU A 201 -15.46 -15.30 -25.84
C LEU A 201 -16.83 -14.74 -25.41
N ASP A 202 -17.88 -14.98 -26.19
CA ASP A 202 -19.25 -14.59 -25.86
C ASP A 202 -19.75 -15.32 -24.60
N ILE A 203 -19.44 -16.61 -24.45
CA ILE A 203 -19.73 -17.38 -23.21
C ILE A 203 -18.97 -16.80 -22.03
N LEU A 204 -17.66 -16.54 -22.19
CA LEU A 204 -16.85 -15.99 -21.10
C LEU A 204 -17.33 -14.60 -20.68
N ALA A 205 -17.69 -13.75 -21.64
CA ALA A 205 -18.20 -12.41 -21.39
C ALA A 205 -19.61 -12.42 -20.76
N ALA A 206 -20.49 -13.29 -21.24
CA ALA A 206 -21.86 -13.41 -20.72
C ALA A 206 -21.90 -13.87 -19.26
N LEU A 207 -20.95 -14.72 -18.85
CA LEU A 207 -20.89 -15.32 -17.52
C LEU A 207 -19.88 -14.62 -16.58
N ASP A 208 -19.25 -13.53 -17.02
CA ASP A 208 -18.16 -12.82 -16.32
C ASP A 208 -17.04 -13.76 -15.84
N LEU A 209 -16.53 -14.57 -16.76
CA LEU A 209 -15.49 -15.57 -16.50
C LEU A 209 -14.12 -15.10 -17.02
N VAL A 210 -13.08 -15.43 -16.26
CA VAL A 210 -11.69 -15.11 -16.59
C VAL A 210 -10.81 -16.35 -16.49
N ASP A 211 -9.80 -16.45 -17.38
CA ASP A 211 -8.77 -17.50 -17.31
C ASP A 211 -8.07 -17.41 -15.96
N ILE A 212 -8.14 -18.48 -15.18
CA ILE A 212 -7.55 -18.52 -13.84
C ILE A 212 -6.05 -18.25 -13.90
N GLY A 213 -5.37 -18.63 -14.99
CA GLY A 213 -3.95 -18.42 -15.20
C GLY A 213 -3.54 -16.96 -15.41
N ILE A 214 -4.47 -16.01 -15.60
CA ILE A 214 -4.17 -14.60 -15.93
C ILE A 214 -3.28 -13.89 -14.88
N CYS A 215 -3.31 -14.37 -13.63
CA CYS A 215 -2.47 -13.85 -12.55
C CYS A 215 -1.01 -14.31 -12.63
N ASN A 216 -0.69 -15.30 -13.48
CA ASN A 216 0.65 -15.77 -13.75
C ASN A 216 0.96 -15.55 -15.24
N PRO A 217 1.63 -14.45 -15.61
CA PRO A 217 1.86 -14.07 -17.01
C PRO A 217 2.54 -15.17 -17.82
N THR A 218 3.46 -15.91 -17.20
CA THR A 218 4.17 -17.06 -17.79
C THR A 218 3.18 -18.18 -18.12
N VAL A 219 2.31 -18.58 -17.20
CA VAL A 219 1.29 -19.62 -17.44
C VAL A 219 0.20 -19.17 -18.41
N PHE A 220 -0.20 -17.90 -18.33
CA PHE A 220 -1.23 -17.31 -19.19
C PHE A 220 -0.80 -17.27 -20.66
N THR A 221 0.45 -16.91 -20.93
CA THR A 221 0.97 -16.76 -22.30
C THR A 221 1.40 -18.08 -22.93
N LEU A 222 1.83 -19.07 -22.14
CA LEU A 222 2.28 -20.35 -22.66
C LEU A 222 1.12 -21.15 -23.28
N PRO A 223 1.28 -21.72 -24.49
CA PRO A 223 0.30 -22.66 -25.03
C PRO A 223 0.17 -23.89 -24.11
N THR A 224 -1.03 -24.45 -24.05
CA THR A 224 -1.28 -25.66 -23.27
C THR A 224 -0.77 -26.90 -23.96
N ASN A 225 -0.60 -26.88 -25.29
CA ASN A 225 0.01 -27.94 -26.09
C ASN A 225 1.55 -27.81 -26.21
N HIS A 226 2.23 -28.92 -26.50
CA HIS A 226 3.69 -29.04 -26.52
C HIS A 226 4.36 -28.61 -27.83
N GLY A 227 3.58 -28.36 -28.90
CA GLY A 227 4.08 -28.42 -30.28
C GLY A 227 3.99 -27.16 -31.16
N THR A 228 3.17 -26.15 -30.88
CA THR A 228 3.02 -24.99 -31.81
C THR A 228 2.50 -23.71 -31.13
N LEU A 229 3.00 -22.55 -31.59
CA LEU A 229 2.27 -21.28 -31.59
C LEU A 229 1.14 -21.41 -32.63
N PRO A 230 -0.12 -21.09 -32.30
CA PRO A 230 -0.53 -20.05 -31.36
C PRO A 230 -1.28 -20.53 -30.10
N ARG A 231 -1.47 -19.63 -29.10
CA ARG A 231 -2.10 -19.91 -27.80
C ARG A 231 -3.54 -20.47 -27.91
N ARG A 232 -3.78 -21.65 -27.34
CA ARG A 232 -5.11 -22.30 -27.25
C ARG A 232 -5.98 -21.79 -26.09
N ILE A 233 -7.30 -21.91 -26.25
CA ILE A 233 -8.35 -21.50 -25.26
C ILE A 233 -8.65 -22.61 -24.24
N ASP A 234 -7.93 -23.74 -24.29
CA ASP A 234 -8.14 -24.87 -23.38
C ASP A 234 -7.65 -24.51 -21.96
N ARG A 235 -8.49 -23.86 -21.14
CA ARG A 235 -8.12 -23.31 -19.82
C ARG A 235 -9.15 -23.68 -18.77
N ILE A 236 -8.88 -23.24 -17.54
CA ILE A 236 -9.86 -23.21 -16.45
C ILE A 236 -10.28 -21.76 -16.30
N TYR A 237 -11.55 -21.50 -16.49
CA TYR A 237 -12.19 -20.21 -16.33
C TYR A 237 -13.02 -20.20 -15.05
N VAL A 238 -12.90 -19.13 -14.28
CA VAL A 238 -13.63 -18.92 -13.02
C VAL A 238 -14.28 -17.54 -13.03
N PRO A 239 -15.23 -17.24 -12.14
CA PRO A 239 -15.80 -15.89 -12.06
C PRO A 239 -14.70 -14.87 -11.81
N THR A 240 -14.81 -13.68 -12.40
CA THR A 240 -13.82 -12.59 -12.23
C THR A 240 -13.54 -12.29 -10.75
N LEU A 241 -14.56 -12.40 -9.88
CA LEU A 241 -14.42 -12.24 -8.42
C LEU A 241 -13.56 -13.31 -7.72
N TRP A 242 -13.35 -14.47 -8.35
CA TRP A 242 -12.51 -15.54 -7.81
C TRP A 242 -11.05 -15.43 -8.25
N GLN A 243 -10.73 -14.52 -9.19
CA GLN A 243 -9.36 -14.27 -9.63
C GLN A 243 -8.39 -13.96 -8.45
N PRO A 244 -8.73 -13.09 -7.48
CA PRO A 244 -7.83 -12.80 -6.35
C PRO A 244 -7.68 -13.97 -5.38
N ARG A 245 -8.58 -14.96 -5.44
CA ARG A 245 -8.57 -16.12 -4.54
C ARG A 245 -7.49 -17.13 -4.94
N ALA A 246 -7.06 -17.15 -6.20
CA ALA A 246 -6.06 -18.11 -6.64
C ALA A 246 -4.64 -17.53 -6.58
N PHE A 247 -3.77 -18.29 -5.91
CA PHE A 247 -2.43 -17.85 -5.51
C PHE A 247 -1.32 -18.78 -6.03
N GLN A 248 -1.69 -19.93 -6.59
CA GLN A 248 -0.76 -20.87 -7.18
C GLN A 248 -1.33 -21.39 -8.49
N TYR A 249 -0.50 -21.38 -9.54
CA TYR A 249 -0.84 -21.80 -10.89
C TYR A 249 0.32 -22.53 -11.50
N GLN A 250 0.08 -23.69 -12.10
CA GLN A 250 1.13 -24.50 -12.68
C GLN A 250 0.65 -25.15 -13.98
N LEU A 251 1.48 -25.01 -15.01
CA LEU A 251 1.49 -25.89 -16.17
C LEU A 251 2.57 -26.92 -15.92
N TRP A 252 2.18 -28.19 -15.86
CA TRP A 252 3.13 -29.27 -15.61
C TRP A 252 2.86 -30.45 -16.52
N ARG A 253 3.93 -31.17 -16.88
CA ARG A 253 3.86 -32.39 -17.68
C ARG A 253 3.93 -33.60 -16.74
N PRO A 254 2.81 -34.34 -16.53
CA PRO A 254 2.83 -35.52 -15.70
C PRO A 254 3.75 -36.59 -16.31
N ARG A 255 4.69 -37.11 -15.53
CA ARG A 255 5.53 -38.24 -15.97
C ARG A 255 4.68 -39.51 -15.97
N GLY A 256 4.45 -40.12 -17.13
CA GLY A 256 3.71 -41.39 -17.24
C GLY A 256 2.47 -41.38 -18.14
N ILE A 257 2.08 -40.21 -18.67
CA ILE A 257 1.05 -40.09 -19.71
C ILE A 257 1.69 -39.38 -20.91
N THR A 258 1.57 -39.98 -22.09
CA THR A 258 1.92 -39.33 -23.36
C THR A 258 0.71 -38.49 -23.77
N SER A 259 0.76 -37.18 -23.52
CA SER A 259 -0.24 -36.22 -23.98
C SER A 259 0.48 -35.08 -24.69
N SER A 260 -0.14 -34.54 -25.74
CA SER A 260 0.32 -33.30 -26.37
C SER A 260 0.03 -32.06 -25.53
N HIS A 261 -0.76 -32.17 -24.44
CA HIS A 261 -1.12 -31.06 -23.54
C HIS A 261 -0.44 -31.14 -22.17
N SER A 262 -0.29 -29.98 -21.54
CA SER A 262 0.15 -29.84 -20.15
C SER A 262 -1.06 -29.86 -19.21
N LEU A 263 -0.89 -30.45 -18.02
CA LEU A 263 -1.85 -30.33 -16.93
C LEU A 263 -1.91 -28.88 -16.46
N ILE A 264 -3.12 -28.34 -16.36
CA ILE A 264 -3.39 -27.03 -15.79
C ILE A 264 -3.84 -27.23 -14.36
N ALA A 265 -3.13 -26.67 -13.39
CA ALA A 265 -3.47 -26.78 -11.97
C ALA A 265 -3.50 -25.41 -11.31
N ALA A 266 -4.46 -25.21 -10.41
CA ALA A 266 -4.61 -23.98 -9.64
C ALA A 266 -5.09 -24.25 -8.21
N HIS A 267 -4.63 -23.43 -7.26
CA HIS A 267 -5.09 -23.45 -5.87
C HIS A 267 -5.81 -22.14 -5.53
N LEU A 268 -7.04 -22.26 -5.01
CA LEU A 268 -7.92 -21.16 -4.61
C LEU A 268 -8.11 -21.15 -3.10
N VAL A 269 -8.10 -19.97 -2.46
CA VAL A 269 -8.56 -19.78 -1.08
C VAL A 269 -10.08 -19.58 -1.09
N ILE A 270 -10.83 -20.45 -0.42
CA ILE A 270 -12.30 -20.43 -0.39
C ILE A 270 -12.85 -19.79 0.89
N ASP A 271 -12.15 -19.87 2.03
CA ASP A 271 -12.57 -19.20 3.27
C ASP A 271 -11.90 -17.82 3.40
N MET A 272 -12.67 -16.79 3.12
CA MET A 272 -12.32 -15.41 3.42
C MET A 272 -13.32 -14.86 4.42
N ASN A 273 -13.41 -15.43 5.62
CA ASN A 273 -13.86 -14.66 6.78
C ASN A 273 -12.93 -13.44 6.90
N PRO A 274 -13.40 -12.22 6.59
CA PRO A 274 -12.61 -11.03 6.80
C PRO A 274 -12.76 -10.66 8.28
N THR A 275 -11.67 -10.58 9.03
CA THR A 275 -11.64 -10.00 10.38
C THR A 275 -11.89 -8.48 10.41
N ASN A 276 -12.56 -7.89 9.41
CA ASN A 276 -13.14 -6.54 9.45
C ASN A 276 -14.02 -6.31 8.21
N THR A 277 -15.34 -6.23 8.37
CA THR A 277 -16.27 -5.81 7.32
C THR A 277 -16.43 -4.28 7.33
N PHE A 278 -15.81 -3.59 6.37
CA PHE A 278 -16.25 -2.27 5.94
C PHE A 278 -17.48 -2.42 5.05
N GLY A 279 -18.50 -1.57 5.24
CA GLY A 279 -19.75 -1.60 4.47
C GLY A 279 -19.58 -1.47 2.94
N LEU A 280 -20.62 -1.85 2.20
CA LEU A 280 -20.62 -1.91 0.73
C LEU A 280 -20.20 -0.58 0.06
N ARG A 281 -19.39 -0.70 -1.00
CA ARG A 281 -18.94 0.42 -1.84
C ARG A 281 -20.13 0.99 -2.61
N ARG A 282 -20.44 2.27 -2.44
CA ARG A 282 -21.54 2.95 -3.16
C ARG A 282 -21.22 3.29 -4.63
N PHE A 283 -20.01 3.05 -5.15
CA PHE A 283 -19.64 3.25 -6.56
C PHE A 283 -18.50 2.31 -7.02
N GLN A 284 -18.57 1.82 -8.27
CA GLN A 284 -17.52 1.01 -8.93
C GLN A 284 -17.38 1.41 -10.42
N TYR A 285 -16.15 1.57 -10.92
CA TYR A 285 -15.78 1.67 -12.36
C TYR A 285 -14.39 1.01 -12.57
N PRO A 286 -14.00 0.57 -13.80
CA PRO A 286 -13.14 -0.58 -14.05
C PRO A 286 -11.64 -0.24 -14.03
N LEU A 287 -10.85 -1.13 -13.44
CA LEU A 287 -9.40 -1.05 -13.21
C LEU A 287 -8.59 -1.78 -14.30
N GLY A 288 -8.93 -1.59 -15.57
CA GLY A 288 -8.16 -2.17 -16.69
C GLY A 288 -7.14 -1.17 -17.24
N ARG A 289 -5.96 -1.04 -16.61
CA ARG A 289 -4.70 -0.49 -17.19
C ARG A 289 -3.60 -0.32 -16.12
N LEU A 290 -3.18 -1.41 -15.47
CA LEU A 290 -1.89 -1.46 -14.76
C LEU A 290 -1.38 -2.91 -14.78
N LEU A 291 -0.55 -3.24 -15.77
CA LEU A 291 0.31 -4.43 -15.75
C LEU A 291 1.77 -3.95 -15.70
N PRO A 292 2.62 -4.49 -14.82
CA PRO A 292 4.07 -4.38 -14.93
C PRO A 292 4.67 -5.58 -15.67
N LEU A 293 5.58 -5.31 -16.60
CA LEU A 293 6.43 -6.28 -17.30
C LEU A 293 7.68 -6.66 -16.48
N TYR A 294 8.37 -7.69 -16.99
CA TYR A 294 9.75 -8.14 -16.75
C TYR A 294 9.94 -9.45 -15.95
N GLU A 295 10.15 -10.54 -16.72
CA GLU A 295 10.94 -11.72 -16.34
C GLU A 295 12.37 -11.64 -16.92
N THR A 296 13.29 -12.20 -16.12
CA THR A 296 14.76 -12.34 -16.13
C THR A 296 15.48 -12.83 -17.39
N GLN A 297 16.79 -12.51 -17.51
CA GLN A 297 17.89 -13.52 -17.56
C GLN A 297 19.30 -12.92 -17.42
N GLY A 298 20.22 -13.71 -16.82
CA GLY A 298 21.66 -13.53 -16.89
C GLY A 298 22.40 -14.74 -16.30
N GLN A 299 23.59 -15.07 -16.83
CA GLN A 299 24.67 -15.75 -16.10
C GLN A 299 26.04 -15.51 -16.76
N ILE A 300 27.08 -15.31 -15.93
CA ILE A 300 28.52 -15.39 -16.25
C ILE A 300 29.16 -16.39 -15.26
N THR A 301 30.15 -17.14 -15.72
CA THR A 301 30.87 -18.22 -15.04
C THR A 301 32.19 -17.76 -14.42
N VAL A 302 32.57 -18.32 -13.26
CA VAL A 302 33.88 -18.14 -12.59
C VAL A 302 34.88 -19.16 -13.14
N ASN A 303 36.15 -18.77 -13.31
CA ASN A 303 37.21 -19.61 -13.88
C ASN A 303 37.53 -20.80 -12.96
N PRO A 304 37.32 -22.06 -13.42
CA PRO A 304 37.54 -23.26 -12.60
C PRO A 304 39.02 -23.57 -12.33
N ASP A 305 39.96 -22.90 -13.00
CA ASP A 305 41.40 -23.23 -12.93
C ASP A 305 42.22 -22.30 -12.01
N GLY A 306 41.58 -21.37 -11.28
CA GLY A 306 42.27 -20.44 -10.36
C GLY A 306 42.53 -21.01 -8.96
N THR A 307 43.56 -20.52 -8.28
CA THR A 307 43.89 -21.00 -6.93
C THR A 307 42.88 -20.52 -5.88
N LEU A 308 42.73 -21.28 -4.78
CA LEU A 308 41.78 -20.97 -3.70
C LEU A 308 42.10 -19.62 -3.02
N ASP A 309 43.38 -19.27 -2.90
CA ASP A 309 43.81 -17.97 -2.39
C ASP A 309 43.56 -16.83 -3.38
N GLU A 310 43.54 -17.05 -4.70
CA GLU A 310 43.12 -16.05 -5.69
C GLU A 310 41.60 -15.82 -5.68
N ALA A 311 40.81 -16.87 -5.44
CA ALA A 311 39.35 -16.77 -5.28
C ALA A 311 38.97 -16.09 -3.94
N ILE A 312 39.76 -16.31 -2.90
CA ILE A 312 39.56 -15.72 -1.56
C ILE A 312 40.08 -14.27 -1.55
N ALA A 313 41.26 -13.98 -2.12
CA ALA A 313 41.82 -12.63 -2.22
C ALA A 313 41.02 -11.70 -3.16
N ALA A 314 40.36 -12.24 -4.20
CA ALA A 314 39.54 -11.44 -5.10
C ALA A 314 38.23 -10.93 -4.46
N ILE A 315 37.79 -11.51 -3.33
CA ILE A 315 36.46 -11.24 -2.77
C ILE A 315 36.52 -10.67 -1.34
N THR A 316 37.56 -10.95 -0.54
CA THR A 316 37.44 -10.81 0.93
C THR A 316 38.08 -9.60 1.62
N GLN A 317 38.75 -8.65 0.97
CA GLN A 317 39.45 -7.59 1.73
C GLN A 317 38.93 -6.15 1.51
N GLU A 318 37.99 -5.81 2.39
CA GLU A 318 37.84 -4.52 3.11
C GLU A 318 36.99 -3.39 2.51
N GLY A 319 35.80 -3.17 3.12
CA GLY A 319 35.19 -1.84 3.39
C GLY A 319 34.74 -0.98 2.20
N LEU A 320 35.01 -1.40 0.97
CA LEU A 320 34.80 -0.64 -0.26
C LEU A 320 33.54 -1.04 -1.04
N GLU A 321 32.78 -2.05 -0.58
CA GLU A 321 31.73 -2.71 -1.38
C GLU A 321 30.62 -1.78 -1.89
N TYR A 322 30.18 -0.76 -1.13
CA TYR A 322 29.16 0.19 -1.61
C TYR A 322 29.69 1.12 -2.71
N ILE A 323 30.94 1.59 -2.57
CA ILE A 323 31.60 2.50 -3.52
C ILE A 323 32.06 1.72 -4.76
N GLN A 324 32.57 0.50 -4.59
CA GLN A 324 32.91 -0.41 -5.68
C GLN A 324 31.67 -0.88 -6.42
N LEU A 325 30.53 -1.18 -5.78
CA LEU A 325 29.27 -1.47 -6.47
C LEU A 325 28.82 -0.27 -7.34
N HIS A 326 28.98 0.96 -6.86
CA HIS A 326 28.71 2.19 -7.63
C HIS A 326 29.64 2.32 -8.85
N ARG A 327 30.92 1.95 -8.71
CA ARG A 327 31.90 1.92 -9.82
C ARG A 327 31.70 0.75 -10.77
N THR A 328 31.26 -0.40 -10.26
CA THR A 328 30.99 -1.63 -10.99
C THR A 328 29.70 -1.51 -11.80
N LEU A 329 28.65 -0.84 -11.30
CA LEU A 329 27.47 -0.46 -12.08
C LEU A 329 27.82 0.49 -13.26
N ARG A 330 28.84 1.34 -13.11
CA ARG A 330 29.36 2.17 -14.21
C ARG A 330 30.30 1.42 -15.17
N ARG A 331 30.89 0.29 -14.75
CA ARG A 331 31.86 -0.51 -15.52
C ARG A 331 31.25 -1.72 -16.23
N ILE A 332 30.20 -2.33 -15.68
CA ILE A 332 29.60 -3.57 -16.21
C ILE A 332 28.80 -3.31 -17.50
N ASP A 333 28.27 -2.09 -17.70
CA ASP A 333 27.57 -1.77 -18.95
C ASP A 333 27.87 -0.33 -19.47
N PRO A 334 29.02 -0.15 -20.14
CA PRO A 334 29.42 1.14 -20.71
C PRO A 334 28.55 1.55 -21.90
N GLU A 335 27.93 0.59 -22.60
CA GLU A 335 27.04 0.86 -23.73
C GLU A 335 25.65 1.28 -23.26
N PHE A 336 25.09 0.71 -22.19
CA PHE A 336 23.87 1.21 -21.54
C PHE A 336 24.05 2.63 -21.01
N ALA A 337 25.21 2.95 -20.45
CA ALA A 337 25.53 4.32 -20.03
C ALA A 337 25.67 5.30 -21.22
N ARG A 338 26.03 4.83 -22.43
CA ARG A 338 26.13 5.64 -23.67
C ARG A 338 24.80 5.73 -24.45
N SER A 339 24.06 4.64 -24.59
CA SER A 339 22.77 4.57 -25.30
C SER A 339 21.67 5.40 -24.63
N VAL A 340 21.76 5.55 -23.31
CA VAL A 340 20.92 6.45 -22.50
C VAL A 340 21.33 7.93 -22.66
N ARG A 341 22.56 8.20 -23.12
CA ARG A 341 23.10 9.56 -23.35
C ARG A 341 22.67 10.15 -24.71
N ASP A 342 22.49 9.29 -25.73
CA ASP A 342 22.36 9.71 -27.14
C ASP A 342 20.96 9.53 -27.78
N THR A 343 19.94 9.02 -27.07
CA THR A 343 18.62 8.76 -27.71
C THR A 343 17.70 9.98 -27.74
N SER A 344 17.53 10.56 -28.93
CA SER A 344 16.51 11.55 -29.30
C SER A 344 15.07 11.01 -29.14
N THR A 345 14.15 11.96 -29.00
CA THR A 345 12.86 11.90 -28.28
C THR A 345 11.70 11.06 -28.83
N GLU A 346 11.84 10.22 -29.87
CA GLU A 346 10.65 9.93 -30.69
C GLU A 346 9.88 8.62 -30.54
N HIS A 347 10.36 7.54 -29.91
CA HIS A 347 9.54 6.30 -29.81
C HIS A 347 9.76 5.49 -28.54
N LEU A 348 8.90 5.57 -27.51
CA LEU A 348 9.04 4.76 -26.28
C LEU A 348 7.71 4.44 -25.56
N GLU A 349 7.47 3.15 -25.32
CA GLU A 349 6.32 2.60 -24.58
C GLU A 349 6.69 1.65 -23.41
N ASP A 350 7.88 1.76 -22.78
CA ASP A 350 8.28 0.86 -21.68
C ASP A 350 8.51 1.55 -20.31
N SER A 351 7.77 1.11 -19.29
CA SER A 351 7.65 1.74 -17.96
C SER A 351 8.88 1.56 -17.05
N ALA A 352 9.68 0.51 -17.24
CA ALA A 352 10.91 0.28 -16.48
C ALA A 352 12.05 1.17 -17.01
N GLU A 353 12.13 1.33 -18.33
CA GLU A 353 13.05 2.22 -19.01
C GLU A 353 12.72 3.70 -18.79
N ALA A 354 11.43 4.06 -18.68
CA ALA A 354 11.03 5.41 -18.27
C ALA A 354 11.49 5.76 -16.84
N SER A 355 11.50 4.78 -15.94
CA SER A 355 11.99 4.92 -14.56
C SER A 355 13.51 5.00 -14.50
N LEU A 356 14.21 4.26 -15.37
CA LEU A 356 15.67 4.31 -15.56
C LEU A 356 16.11 5.61 -16.26
N ARG A 357 15.34 6.15 -17.20
CA ARG A 357 15.51 7.50 -17.74
C ARG A 357 15.32 8.56 -16.65
N SER A 358 14.45 8.35 -15.65
CA SER A 358 14.37 9.26 -14.50
C SER A 358 15.62 9.25 -13.61
N PHE A 359 16.38 8.14 -13.64
CA PHE A 359 17.68 8.02 -12.97
C PHE A 359 18.77 8.85 -13.68
N PHE A 360 18.68 8.98 -15.00
CA PHE A 360 19.63 9.70 -15.86
C PHE A 360 19.05 10.94 -16.52
N GLN A 361 17.93 11.47 -16.02
CA GLN A 361 17.32 12.68 -16.56
C GLN A 361 18.38 13.77 -16.57
N TYR A 362 18.65 14.31 -17.76
CA TYR A 362 19.26 15.63 -17.86
C TYR A 362 18.50 16.54 -16.92
N LYS A 363 19.23 17.21 -16.01
CA LYS A 363 18.70 18.34 -15.26
C LYS A 363 17.90 19.18 -16.24
N SER A 364 16.60 19.37 -15.96
CA SER A 364 15.81 20.37 -16.65
C SER A 364 16.65 21.64 -16.77
N HIS A 365 16.83 22.11 -18.01
CA HIS A 365 17.79 23.17 -18.30
C HIS A 365 17.38 24.55 -17.79
N SER A 366 16.26 24.74 -17.07
CA SER A 366 16.04 25.85 -16.11
C SER A 366 14.64 25.86 -15.50
N ALA A 367 14.57 26.03 -14.18
CA ALA A 367 13.66 26.99 -13.55
C ALA A 367 14.31 27.41 -12.22
N MET A 368 14.82 28.63 -12.12
CA MET A 368 15.06 29.24 -10.81
C MET A 368 13.77 29.09 -10.00
N VAL A 369 13.80 28.25 -8.96
CA VAL A 369 12.68 28.05 -8.03
C VAL A 369 12.68 29.17 -7.00
N PHE A 370 13.87 29.53 -6.54
CA PHE A 370 14.11 30.66 -5.65
C PHE A 370 14.64 31.83 -6.47
N HIS A 371 13.88 32.92 -6.54
CA HIS A 371 14.31 34.16 -7.19
C HIS A 371 14.97 35.10 -6.19
N ASP A 372 14.38 35.22 -5.01
CA ASP A 372 14.93 35.92 -3.87
C ASP A 372 14.54 35.26 -2.56
N LEU A 373 15.41 35.41 -1.56
CA LEU A 373 15.18 34.98 -0.19
C LEU A 373 15.51 36.11 0.76
N THR A 374 14.74 36.22 1.84
CA THR A 374 14.92 37.20 2.89
C THR A 374 15.09 36.50 4.24
N ASN A 375 15.73 37.19 5.18
CA ASN A 375 15.65 36.87 6.60
C ASN A 375 15.18 38.14 7.30
N VAL A 376 13.89 38.19 7.59
CA VAL A 376 13.24 39.39 8.15
C VAL A 376 13.85 39.78 9.49
N ALA A 377 14.16 38.80 10.34
CA ALA A 377 14.76 39.05 11.66
C ALA A 377 16.15 39.69 11.59
N GLN A 378 16.89 39.46 10.50
CA GLN A 378 18.22 40.05 10.29
C GLN A 378 18.20 41.24 9.30
N GLY A 379 17.04 41.59 8.73
CA GLY A 379 16.93 42.63 7.71
C GLY A 379 17.72 42.35 6.42
N THR A 380 18.03 41.08 6.12
CA THR A 380 18.86 40.72 4.95
C THR A 380 18.04 40.18 3.80
N ARG A 381 18.46 40.48 2.56
CA ARG A 381 17.87 40.01 1.30
C ARG A 381 18.96 39.48 0.37
N ALA A 382 18.69 38.36 -0.28
CA ALA A 382 19.57 37.74 -1.26
C ALA A 382 18.79 37.45 -2.54
N ASN A 383 19.38 37.77 -3.70
CA ASN A 383 18.79 37.61 -5.02
C ASN A 383 19.69 36.81 -5.99
N THR A 384 20.91 36.46 -5.59
CA THR A 384 21.80 35.56 -6.34
C THR A 384 21.82 34.17 -5.70
N ASN A 385 22.07 33.12 -6.48
CA ASN A 385 22.17 31.74 -5.96
C ASN A 385 23.25 31.61 -4.87
N ALA A 386 24.39 32.30 -5.04
CA ALA A 386 25.47 32.28 -4.06
C ALA A 386 25.05 32.95 -2.74
N ASP A 387 24.40 34.11 -2.80
CA ASP A 387 23.95 34.84 -1.61
C ASP A 387 22.81 34.11 -0.89
N MET A 388 21.86 33.58 -1.67
CA MET A 388 20.76 32.76 -1.14
C MET A 388 21.32 31.53 -0.44
N LEU A 389 22.28 30.82 -1.05
CA LEU A 389 22.95 29.69 -0.41
C LEU A 389 23.67 30.09 0.86
N ARG A 390 24.41 31.20 0.88
CA ARG A 390 25.09 31.69 2.09
C ARG A 390 24.11 32.01 3.20
N MET A 391 23.06 32.80 2.90
CA MET A 391 22.03 33.18 3.87
C MET A 391 21.34 31.95 4.46
N VAL A 392 20.85 31.06 3.61
CA VAL A 392 20.12 29.86 4.02
C VAL A 392 21.03 28.91 4.80
N THR A 393 22.27 28.69 4.33
CA THR A 393 23.24 27.85 5.04
C THR A 393 23.53 28.40 6.42
N SER A 394 23.78 29.70 6.56
CA SER A 394 24.00 30.34 7.86
C SER A 394 22.79 30.18 8.80
N TYR A 395 21.58 30.40 8.27
CA TYR A 395 20.35 30.27 9.05
C TYR A 395 20.12 28.84 9.55
N TYR A 396 20.18 27.83 8.67
CA TYR A 396 19.95 26.43 9.06
C TYR A 396 21.11 25.84 9.85
N LYS A 397 22.35 26.28 9.62
CA LYS A 397 23.48 25.92 10.47
C LYS A 397 23.26 26.40 11.92
N ALA A 398 22.80 27.64 12.09
CA ALA A 398 22.44 28.16 13.41
C ALA A 398 21.26 27.40 14.03
N LEU A 399 20.24 27.06 13.23
CA LEU A 399 19.10 26.28 13.70
C LEU A 399 19.49 24.88 14.22
N TYR A 400 20.35 24.17 13.48
CA TYR A 400 20.80 22.82 13.82
C TYR A 400 22.05 22.80 14.72
N SER A 401 22.43 23.94 15.30
CA SER A 401 23.52 23.98 16.27
C SER A 401 23.13 23.23 17.54
N GLU A 402 24.14 22.75 18.27
CA GLU A 402 23.91 22.06 19.53
C GLU A 402 23.30 23.03 20.55
N PRO A 403 22.14 22.71 21.14
CA PRO A 403 21.54 23.57 22.13
C PRO A 403 22.31 23.48 23.45
N THR A 404 22.48 24.61 24.12
CA THR A 404 23.02 24.61 25.49
C THR A 404 22.07 23.82 26.40
N PRO A 405 22.57 22.83 27.17
CA PRO A 405 21.74 22.07 28.09
C PRO A 405 21.07 22.99 29.11
N GLY A 406 19.73 23.03 29.12
CA GLY A 406 18.97 23.83 30.07
C GLY A 406 18.83 23.18 31.45
N LEU A 407 19.08 21.87 31.56
CA LEU A 407 19.10 21.10 32.80
C LEU A 407 20.42 20.34 32.96
N THR A 408 20.85 20.13 34.22
CA THR A 408 21.95 19.22 34.56
C THR A 408 21.52 17.76 34.38
N ASP A 409 22.46 16.82 34.30
CA ASP A 409 22.13 15.38 34.18
C ASP A 409 21.25 14.86 35.31
N ARG A 410 21.51 15.35 36.54
CA ARG A 410 20.68 15.00 37.70
C ARG A 410 19.26 15.53 37.54
N ALA A 411 19.09 16.82 37.23
CA ALA A 411 17.77 17.42 37.05
C ALA A 411 17.00 16.80 35.88
N LEU A 412 17.70 16.40 34.80
CA LEU A 412 17.08 15.68 33.68
C LEU A 412 16.62 14.28 34.10
N LYS A 413 17.42 13.56 34.90
CA LYS A 413 17.02 12.27 35.46
C LYS A 413 15.80 12.41 36.38
N ASP A 414 15.76 13.45 37.21
CA ASP A 414 14.63 13.73 38.10
C ASP A 414 13.37 14.10 37.29
N TYR A 415 13.52 14.86 36.20
CA TYR A 415 12.43 15.17 35.27
C TYR A 415 11.84 13.90 34.64
N LEU A 416 12.70 13.00 34.15
CA LEU A 416 12.28 11.73 33.55
C LEU A 416 11.77 10.72 34.58
N GLY A 417 12.25 10.78 35.83
CA GLY A 417 11.89 9.85 36.91
C GLY A 417 10.39 9.80 37.26
N GLN A 418 9.61 10.81 36.86
CA GLN A 418 8.14 10.80 37.03
C GLN A 418 7.42 9.95 35.94
N ILE A 419 8.13 9.55 34.90
CA ILE A 419 7.63 8.68 33.84
C ILE A 419 7.82 7.23 34.28
N LYS A 420 6.71 6.52 34.44
CA LYS A 420 6.69 5.12 34.88
C LYS A 420 6.72 4.11 33.72
N VAL A 421 6.70 4.60 32.48
CA VAL A 421 6.59 3.78 31.29
C VAL A 421 7.99 3.34 30.84
N SER A 422 8.21 2.02 30.77
CA SER A 422 9.45 1.43 30.24
C SER A 422 9.16 0.12 29.52
N LEU A 423 10.06 -0.25 28.61
CA LEU A 423 10.06 -1.56 27.98
C LEU A 423 10.38 -2.66 28.98
N SER A 424 9.81 -3.85 28.76
CA SER A 424 10.27 -5.06 29.41
C SER A 424 11.63 -5.50 28.83
N ALA A 425 12.38 -6.30 29.58
CA ALA A 425 13.67 -6.84 29.11
C ALA A 425 13.51 -7.60 27.78
N GLN A 426 12.41 -8.36 27.62
CA GLN A 426 12.11 -9.09 26.40
C GLN A 426 11.83 -8.16 25.21
N GLN A 427 11.10 -7.06 25.41
CA GLN A 427 10.84 -6.09 24.36
C GLN A 427 12.12 -5.36 23.95
N ALA A 428 12.96 -4.98 24.92
CA ALA A 428 14.25 -4.35 24.65
C ALA A 428 15.17 -5.28 23.83
N GLU A 429 15.26 -6.56 24.22
CA GLU A 429 16.01 -7.59 23.47
C GLU A 429 15.46 -7.80 22.06
N GLN A 430 14.13 -7.79 21.91
CA GLN A 430 13.47 -7.91 20.60
C GLN A 430 13.80 -6.75 19.66
N LEU A 431 14.00 -5.53 20.17
CA LEU A 431 14.45 -4.40 19.37
C LEU A 431 15.93 -4.54 18.96
N ASP A 432 16.77 -5.02 19.87
CA ASP A 432 18.22 -5.14 19.73
C ASP A 432 18.68 -6.33 18.86
N ARG A 433 17.75 -7.21 18.46
CA ARG A 433 18.07 -8.35 17.58
C ARG A 433 18.59 -7.89 16.21
N PRO A 434 19.43 -8.67 15.52
CA PRO A 434 19.86 -8.35 14.17
C PRO A 434 18.69 -8.17 13.19
N PHE A 435 18.81 -7.25 12.25
CA PHE A 435 17.95 -7.12 11.07
C PHE A 435 18.03 -8.37 10.18
N THR A 436 16.88 -8.72 9.60
CA THR A 436 16.70 -9.87 8.71
C THR A 436 16.38 -9.44 7.28
N GLN A 437 16.57 -10.34 6.31
CA GLN A 437 16.23 -10.05 4.91
C GLN A 437 14.73 -9.82 4.73
N GLU A 438 13.90 -10.54 5.47
CA GLU A 438 12.45 -10.42 5.45
C GLU A 438 12.01 -9.03 5.92
N GLU A 439 12.60 -8.53 7.02
CA GLU A 439 12.31 -7.20 7.54
C GLU A 439 12.67 -6.10 6.55
N LEU A 440 13.87 -6.16 5.95
CA LEU A 440 14.28 -5.17 4.96
C LEU A 440 13.44 -5.26 3.69
N THR A 441 13.01 -6.47 3.29
CA THR A 441 12.13 -6.67 2.14
C THR A 441 10.75 -6.07 2.38
N VAL A 442 10.19 -6.24 3.59
CA VAL A 442 8.94 -5.59 3.99
C VAL A 442 9.13 -4.07 4.06
N ALA A 443 10.23 -3.60 4.63
CA ALA A 443 10.54 -2.18 4.73
C ALA A 443 10.62 -1.51 3.34
N LEU A 444 11.28 -2.14 2.37
CA LEU A 444 11.34 -1.64 0.99
C LEU A 444 9.94 -1.48 0.39
N LYS A 445 9.02 -2.44 0.63
CA LYS A 445 7.64 -2.37 0.12
C LYS A 445 6.82 -1.25 0.77
N LEU A 446 7.14 -0.89 2.01
CA LEU A 446 6.49 0.22 2.73
C LEU A 446 7.01 1.59 2.27
N CYS A 447 8.21 1.67 1.69
CA CYS A 447 8.77 2.91 1.19
C CYS A 447 8.04 3.42 -0.06
N ASN A 448 7.75 4.73 -0.10
CA ASN A 448 7.18 5.36 -1.29
C ASN A 448 8.22 5.44 -2.42
N HIS A 449 7.99 4.69 -3.50
CA HIS A 449 8.93 4.57 -4.62
C HIS A 449 9.09 5.82 -5.48
N GLY A 450 8.21 6.81 -5.34
CA GLY A 450 8.27 8.09 -6.07
C GLY A 450 9.06 9.20 -5.37
N THR A 451 9.74 8.92 -4.25
CA THR A 451 10.50 9.95 -3.52
C THR A 451 11.90 10.16 -4.09
N ALA A 452 12.39 11.40 -4.01
CA ALA A 452 13.75 11.76 -4.41
C ALA A 452 14.84 10.96 -3.64
N PRO A 453 15.96 10.61 -4.30
CA PRO A 453 17.10 9.94 -3.68
C PRO A 453 17.95 10.91 -2.85
N GLY A 454 18.88 10.35 -2.07
CA GLY A 454 19.91 11.12 -1.36
C GLY A 454 21.10 11.49 -2.25
N PRO A 455 22.23 11.94 -1.66
CA PRO A 455 23.44 12.32 -2.40
C PRO A 455 23.98 11.27 -3.38
N ASP A 456 23.75 9.98 -3.12
CA ASP A 456 24.22 8.89 -3.99
C ASP A 456 23.43 8.70 -5.28
N GLY A 457 22.28 9.38 -5.41
CA GLY A 457 21.36 9.30 -6.55
C GLY A 457 20.57 7.99 -6.64
N ILE A 458 20.71 7.04 -5.71
CA ILE A 458 20.07 5.74 -5.79
C ILE A 458 18.59 5.83 -5.37
N GLN A 459 17.70 5.55 -6.32
CA GLN A 459 16.26 5.52 -6.12
C GLN A 459 15.76 4.14 -5.67
N TYR A 460 14.55 4.08 -5.09
CA TYR A 460 13.92 2.81 -4.72
C TYR A 460 13.60 1.90 -5.91
N SER A 461 13.38 2.45 -7.10
CA SER A 461 13.17 1.69 -8.34
C SER A 461 14.37 0.78 -8.64
N VAL A 462 15.58 1.34 -8.53
CA VAL A 462 16.84 0.60 -8.71
C VAL A 462 17.04 -0.43 -7.62
N LEU A 463 16.78 -0.06 -6.35
CA LEU A 463 16.86 -1.01 -5.23
C LEU A 463 15.92 -2.20 -5.41
N ARG A 464 14.70 -1.96 -5.90
CA ARG A 464 13.71 -3.02 -6.16
C ARG A 464 14.15 -3.93 -7.30
N TYR A 465 14.65 -3.36 -8.39
CA TYR A 465 15.08 -4.14 -9.55
C TYR A 465 16.26 -5.07 -9.21
N HIS A 466 17.23 -4.56 -8.44
CA HIS A 466 18.40 -5.32 -7.99
C HIS A 466 18.29 -5.83 -6.55
N TRP A 467 17.07 -6.02 -6.03
CA TRP A 467 16.88 -6.30 -4.60
C TRP A 467 17.57 -7.57 -4.13
N LYS A 468 17.66 -8.59 -4.99
CA LYS A 468 18.36 -9.84 -4.68
C LYS A 468 19.84 -9.61 -4.36
N GLN A 469 20.48 -8.63 -5.01
CA GLN A 469 21.87 -8.26 -4.79
C GLN A 469 22.01 -7.26 -3.64
N PHE A 470 21.12 -6.26 -3.54
CA PHE A 470 21.19 -5.24 -2.49
C PHE A 470 20.80 -5.74 -1.11
N CYS A 471 19.81 -6.64 -1.01
CA CYS A 471 19.26 -7.07 0.28
C CYS A 471 20.33 -7.68 1.21
N PRO A 472 21.16 -8.66 0.79
CA PRO A 472 22.18 -9.23 1.67
C PRO A 472 23.20 -8.19 2.18
N VAL A 473 23.60 -7.26 1.31
CA VAL A 473 24.53 -6.17 1.65
C VAL A 473 23.88 -5.22 2.66
N LEU A 474 22.64 -4.79 2.41
CA LEU A 474 21.93 -3.88 3.32
C LEU A 474 21.61 -4.50 4.67
N VAL A 475 21.33 -5.81 4.72
CA VAL A 475 21.19 -6.53 6.00
C VAL A 475 22.50 -6.50 6.77
N ARG A 476 23.63 -6.78 6.11
CA ARG A 476 24.96 -6.72 6.73
C ARG A 476 25.27 -5.32 7.23
N THR A 477 25.14 -4.30 6.37
CA THR A 477 25.37 -2.90 6.74
C THR A 477 24.44 -2.46 7.88
N GLY A 478 23.15 -2.80 7.83
CA GLY A 478 22.20 -2.49 8.90
C GLY A 478 22.60 -3.10 10.24
N ASN A 479 23.10 -4.34 10.22
CA ASN A 479 23.58 -5.03 11.42
C ASN A 479 24.91 -4.48 11.94
N GLU A 480 25.82 -4.07 11.04
CA GLU A 480 27.05 -3.36 11.41
C GLU A 480 26.73 -2.01 12.06
N LEU A 481 25.79 -1.23 11.50
CA LEU A 481 25.31 0.02 12.11
C LEU A 481 24.75 -0.23 13.52
N LEU A 482 23.97 -1.30 13.67
CA LEU A 482 23.34 -1.68 14.94
C LEU A 482 24.36 -2.15 15.99
N GLN A 483 25.42 -2.85 15.58
CA GLN A 483 26.45 -3.36 16.49
C GLN A 483 27.52 -2.32 16.84
N THR A 484 28.02 -1.58 15.85
CA THR A 484 29.16 -0.67 16.01
C THR A 484 28.76 0.72 16.44
N GLY A 485 27.54 1.16 16.12
CA GLY A 485 27.14 2.56 16.29
C GLY A 485 27.95 3.54 15.43
N MET A 486 28.60 3.08 14.36
CA MET A 486 29.42 3.90 13.47
C MET A 486 28.78 4.06 12.09
N MET A 487 28.74 5.29 11.56
CA MET A 487 28.12 5.60 10.27
C MET A 487 29.18 5.51 9.17
N PRO A 488 28.99 4.73 8.10
CA PRO A 488 29.81 4.80 6.91
C PRO A 488 29.79 6.20 6.30
N ASP A 489 30.93 6.69 5.80
CA ASP A 489 31.03 8.03 5.21
C ASP A 489 30.02 8.26 4.07
N ALA A 490 29.71 7.21 3.31
CA ALA A 490 28.71 7.27 2.23
C ALA A 490 27.28 7.59 2.72
N PHE A 491 26.97 7.32 3.99
CA PHE A 491 25.66 7.61 4.61
C PHE A 491 25.67 8.86 5.48
N ARG A 492 26.85 9.47 5.66
CA ARG A 492 27.06 10.62 6.52
C ARG A 492 26.52 11.91 5.92
N GLU A 493 26.66 12.09 4.61
CA GLU A 493 26.17 13.30 3.92
C GLU A 493 24.67 13.18 3.60
N VAL A 494 23.93 14.30 3.77
CA VAL A 494 22.53 14.44 3.35
C VAL A 494 22.32 15.77 2.63
N LEU A 495 21.46 15.76 1.60
CA LEU A 495 21.04 17.01 0.94
C LEU A 495 19.80 17.56 1.64
N ILE A 496 19.76 18.87 1.87
CA ILE A 496 18.62 19.57 2.45
C ILE A 496 17.99 20.43 1.37
N THR A 497 16.76 20.11 1.00
CA THR A 497 15.94 20.92 0.09
C THR A 497 14.88 21.69 0.87
N LEU A 498 14.48 22.86 0.37
CA LEU A 498 13.49 23.69 1.04
C LEU A 498 12.12 23.58 0.36
N ILE A 499 11.07 23.40 1.16
CA ILE A 499 9.68 23.42 0.70
C ILE A 499 8.93 24.54 1.42
N PRO A 500 8.25 25.47 0.71
CA PRO A 500 7.49 26.54 1.36
C PRO A 500 6.33 25.97 2.18
N LYS A 501 6.07 26.56 3.35
CA LYS A 501 4.87 26.28 4.14
C LYS A 501 3.63 26.67 3.33
N ARG A 502 2.55 25.89 3.44
CA ARG A 502 1.33 26.02 2.62
C ARG A 502 0.71 27.43 2.64
N HIS A 503 0.72 28.10 3.80
CA HIS A 503 0.16 29.46 3.95
C HIS A 503 1.12 30.58 3.53
N HIS A 504 2.35 30.22 3.14
CA HIS A 504 3.44 31.15 2.81
C HIS A 504 4.06 30.82 1.44
N SER A 505 3.30 30.24 0.52
CA SER A 505 3.80 29.83 -0.81
C SER A 505 4.36 30.97 -1.66
N ALA A 506 4.00 32.22 -1.34
CA ALA A 506 4.52 33.43 -1.99
C ALA A 506 5.55 34.18 -1.13
N SER A 507 5.88 33.67 0.06
CA SER A 507 6.83 34.35 0.96
C SER A 507 8.27 34.06 0.58
N THR A 508 9.12 35.09 0.62
CA THR A 508 10.56 34.95 0.42
C THR A 508 11.33 34.75 1.73
N ASP A 509 10.66 34.81 2.89
CA ASP A 509 11.33 34.69 4.18
C ASP A 509 11.77 33.25 4.47
N VAL A 510 13.05 33.07 4.78
CA VAL A 510 13.69 31.77 5.07
C VAL A 510 13.01 31.03 6.23
N THR A 511 12.39 31.74 7.17
CA THR A 511 11.68 31.17 8.32
C THR A 511 10.39 30.42 7.92
N HIS A 512 9.85 30.75 6.74
CA HIS A 512 8.63 30.17 6.19
C HIS A 512 8.86 28.91 5.36
N TYR A 513 10.10 28.44 5.25
CA TYR A 513 10.45 27.20 4.56
C TYR A 513 10.65 26.04 5.55
N ARG A 514 10.34 24.82 5.08
CA ARG A 514 10.64 23.57 5.79
C ARG A 514 11.87 22.90 5.16
N PRO A 515 12.89 22.53 5.96
CA PRO A 515 14.02 21.75 5.47
C PRO A 515 13.62 20.27 5.35
N ILE A 516 13.67 19.72 4.15
CA ILE A 516 13.48 18.28 3.90
C ILE A 516 14.84 17.65 3.61
N LEU A 517 15.19 16.64 4.38
CA LEU A 517 16.44 15.90 4.25
C LEU A 517 16.26 14.75 3.26
N LEU A 518 17.03 14.78 2.19
CA LEU A 518 17.15 13.72 1.21
C LEU A 518 18.25 12.76 1.67
N ILE A 519 17.82 11.71 2.34
CA ILE A 519 18.67 10.62 2.85
C ILE A 519 18.73 9.51 1.80
N ASN A 520 19.89 8.86 1.66
CA ASN A 520 20.07 7.72 0.76
C ASN A 520 18.96 6.68 0.96
N CYS A 521 18.36 6.22 -0.14
CA CYS A 521 17.26 5.25 -0.10
C CYS A 521 17.66 3.97 0.63
N CYS A 522 18.91 3.52 0.49
CA CYS A 522 19.49 2.40 1.23
C CYS A 522 19.31 2.55 2.75
N LEU A 523 19.78 3.67 3.32
CA LEU A 523 19.66 3.93 4.75
C LEU A 523 18.18 4.09 5.16
N ARG A 524 17.35 4.69 4.31
CA ARG A 524 15.91 4.81 4.57
C ARG A 524 15.21 3.46 4.67
N VAL A 525 15.64 2.43 3.92
CA VAL A 525 15.10 1.06 4.08
C VAL A 525 15.45 0.50 5.46
N VAL A 526 16.70 0.64 5.91
CA VAL A 526 17.13 0.18 7.24
C VAL A 526 16.40 0.95 8.35
N SER A 527 16.30 2.29 8.23
CA SER A 527 15.52 3.12 9.16
C SER A 527 14.03 2.76 9.16
N GLN A 528 13.46 2.40 8.02
CA GLN A 528 12.06 1.94 7.93
C GLN A 528 11.88 0.59 8.64
N ALA A 529 12.84 -0.33 8.53
CA ALA A 529 12.81 -1.59 9.27
C ALA A 529 12.86 -1.35 10.79
N ALA A 530 13.72 -0.43 11.25
CA ALA A 530 13.77 -0.02 12.66
C ALA A 530 12.46 0.64 13.12
N ASN A 531 11.91 1.55 12.30
CA ASN A 531 10.61 2.18 12.57
C ASN A 531 9.50 1.12 12.73
N THR A 532 9.44 0.12 11.85
CA THR A 532 8.45 -0.97 11.95
C THR A 532 8.60 -1.76 13.25
N ARG A 533 9.82 -2.01 13.74
CA ARG A 533 10.03 -2.64 15.07
C ARG A 533 9.51 -1.79 16.21
N ILE A 534 9.85 -0.50 16.22
CA ILE A 534 9.43 0.42 17.29
C ILE A 534 7.91 0.58 17.28
N GLN A 535 7.31 0.72 16.10
CA GLN A 535 5.86 0.81 15.94
C GLN A 535 5.12 -0.41 16.52
N SER A 536 5.70 -1.60 16.46
CA SER A 536 5.07 -2.83 17.01
C SER A 536 4.90 -2.82 18.53
N ILE A 537 5.64 -1.97 19.24
CA ILE A 537 5.59 -1.84 20.71
C ILE A 537 5.24 -0.41 21.16
N ALA A 538 5.10 0.53 20.22
CA ALA A 538 4.95 1.95 20.52
C ALA A 538 3.71 2.26 21.37
N ASP A 539 2.63 1.48 21.23
CA ASP A 539 1.42 1.62 22.05
C ASP A 539 1.66 1.34 23.54
N THR A 540 2.73 0.63 23.89
CA THR A 540 3.11 0.41 25.31
C THR A 540 3.90 1.58 25.90
N LEU A 541 4.50 2.42 25.05
CA LEU A 541 5.35 3.54 25.44
C LEU A 541 4.63 4.89 25.38
N ILE A 542 3.73 5.05 24.40
CA ILE A 542 3.08 6.32 24.06
C ILE A 542 1.61 6.26 24.43
N GLY A 543 1.18 7.17 25.31
CA GLY A 543 -0.19 7.24 25.81
C GLY A 543 -1.24 7.32 24.69
N PRO A 544 -2.49 6.89 24.96
CA PRO A 544 -3.54 6.75 23.93
C PRO A 544 -3.95 8.08 23.28
N ASN A 545 -3.75 9.19 23.98
CA ASN A 545 -4.15 10.53 23.54
C ASN A 545 -3.18 11.16 22.53
N GLN A 546 -2.06 10.51 22.21
CA GLN A 546 -1.16 10.90 21.11
C GLN A 546 -1.49 10.09 19.85
N ARG A 547 -2.14 10.69 18.86
CA ARG A 547 -2.60 9.96 17.66
C ARG A 547 -1.72 10.17 16.43
N GLY A 548 -0.86 11.18 16.41
CA GLY A 548 0.00 11.48 15.26
C GLY A 548 1.09 10.42 15.10
N PHE A 549 1.38 10.01 13.87
CA PHE A 549 2.47 9.07 13.52
C PHE A 549 2.47 7.71 14.24
N MET A 550 1.34 7.30 14.80
CA MET A 550 1.16 6.00 15.45
C MET A 550 0.43 5.03 14.52
N SER A 551 0.87 3.77 14.49
CA SER A 551 0.20 2.73 13.72
C SER A 551 -1.23 2.52 14.23
N ASN A 552 -2.18 2.34 13.32
CA ASN A 552 -3.60 2.14 13.63
C ASN A 552 -4.30 3.29 14.39
N ARG A 553 -3.67 4.46 14.58
CA ARG A 553 -4.32 5.66 15.13
C ARG A 553 -4.60 6.64 14.00
N ARG A 554 -5.86 7.08 13.88
CA ARG A 554 -6.30 7.89 12.73
C ARG A 554 -6.54 9.34 13.11
N MET A 555 -6.20 10.23 12.17
CA MET A 555 -6.45 11.67 12.27
C MET A 555 -7.95 11.98 12.39
N ASP A 556 -8.79 11.23 11.67
CA ASP A 556 -10.22 11.49 11.66
C ASP A 556 -10.88 11.19 13.01
N GLU A 557 -10.45 10.14 13.70
CA GLU A 557 -10.92 9.81 15.04
C GLU A 557 -10.55 10.91 16.05
N ASN A 558 -9.31 11.41 15.99
CA ASN A 558 -8.86 12.53 16.83
C ASN A 558 -9.78 13.74 16.68
N LEU A 559 -10.06 14.13 15.42
CA LEU A 559 -10.88 15.30 15.13
C LEU A 559 -12.34 15.13 15.57
N MET A 560 -12.90 13.93 15.41
CA MET A 560 -14.26 13.62 15.88
C MET A 560 -14.33 13.63 17.40
N GLU A 561 -13.35 13.02 18.08
CA GLU A 561 -13.23 13.08 19.52
C GLU A 561 -13.13 14.53 20.01
N THR A 562 -12.20 15.33 19.48
CA THR A 562 -12.05 16.75 19.85
C THR A 562 -13.38 17.51 19.71
N ARG A 563 -14.09 17.34 18.59
CA ARG A 563 -15.38 18.02 18.38
C ARG A 563 -16.47 17.57 19.35
N THR A 564 -16.59 16.26 19.58
CA THR A 564 -17.55 15.71 20.54
C THR A 564 -17.25 16.25 21.94
N LEU A 565 -15.99 16.22 22.36
CA LEU A 565 -15.56 16.76 23.66
C LEU A 565 -15.92 18.25 23.79
N LEU A 566 -15.61 19.06 22.78
CA LEU A 566 -15.95 20.48 22.79
C LEU A 566 -17.46 20.73 22.85
N ASN A 567 -18.27 19.91 22.17
CA ASN A 567 -19.73 20.02 22.25
C ASN A 567 -20.24 19.63 23.64
N LEU A 568 -19.73 18.56 24.26
CA LEU A 568 -20.09 18.17 25.62
C LEU A 568 -19.69 19.24 26.64
N ILE A 569 -18.49 19.83 26.51
CA ILE A 569 -18.07 20.96 27.36
C ILE A 569 -19.02 22.15 27.20
N LYS A 570 -19.49 22.42 25.98
CA LYS A 570 -20.45 23.47 25.69
C LYS A 570 -21.84 23.17 26.28
N GLU A 571 -22.29 21.92 26.24
CA GLU A 571 -23.60 21.50 26.78
C GLU A 571 -23.61 21.49 28.31
N ALA A 572 -22.51 21.07 28.94
CA ALA A 572 -22.32 21.11 30.39
C ALA A 572 -22.17 22.54 30.95
N TYR A 573 -22.12 23.56 30.08
CA TYR A 573 -22.00 24.95 30.50
C TYR A 573 -23.37 25.52 30.90
N PRO A 574 -23.58 25.95 32.17
CA PRO A 574 -24.82 26.60 32.56
C PRO A 574 -24.91 27.96 31.87
N LYS A 575 -25.96 28.18 31.07
CA LYS A 575 -26.08 29.36 30.21
C LYS A 575 -26.15 30.70 30.97
N ASP A 576 -26.36 30.66 32.28
CA ASP A 576 -26.65 31.81 33.15
C ASP A 576 -25.97 31.76 34.53
N ASP A 577 -24.97 30.90 34.74
CA ASP A 577 -24.24 30.82 36.02
C ASP A 577 -22.85 31.47 35.92
N ALA A 578 -22.72 32.69 36.46
CA ALA A 578 -21.47 33.43 36.54
C ALA A 578 -20.46 32.80 37.54
N SER A 579 -20.88 31.83 38.36
CA SER A 579 -20.04 31.12 39.32
C SER A 579 -19.42 29.84 38.77
N ALA A 580 -19.81 29.40 37.57
CA ALA A 580 -19.24 28.22 36.93
C ALA A 580 -17.73 28.44 36.62
N PRO A 581 -16.86 27.45 36.92
CA PRO A 581 -15.43 27.59 36.69
C PRO A 581 -15.11 27.76 35.20
N GLU A 582 -14.30 28.76 34.88
CA GLU A 582 -13.85 29.03 33.51
C GLU A 582 -13.00 27.86 33.00
N ARG A 583 -13.45 27.24 31.91
CA ARG A 583 -12.72 26.16 31.24
C ARG A 583 -11.93 26.76 30.08
N THR A 584 -10.69 26.33 29.90
CA THR A 584 -9.82 26.84 28.82
C THR A 584 -9.06 25.73 28.15
N ILE A 585 -8.76 25.92 26.87
CA ILE A 585 -7.96 24.99 26.08
C ILE A 585 -6.75 25.75 25.53
N LEU A 586 -5.54 25.29 25.86
CA LEU A 586 -4.33 25.77 25.20
C LEU A 586 -4.07 24.90 23.97
N MET A 587 -4.20 25.49 22.79
CA MET A 587 -3.70 24.89 21.55
C MET A 587 -2.23 25.30 21.40
N ALA A 588 -1.30 24.41 21.77
CA ALA A 588 0.13 24.66 21.75
C ALA A 588 0.74 24.31 20.39
N ASP A 589 1.51 25.25 19.82
CA ASP A 589 2.33 25.07 18.62
C ASP A 589 3.80 25.12 19.03
N PHE A 590 4.62 24.17 18.56
CA PHE A 590 6.04 24.15 18.88
C PHE A 590 6.89 24.78 17.78
N ASN A 591 7.85 25.62 18.19
CA ASN A 591 8.80 26.26 17.30
C ASN A 591 9.69 25.25 16.60
N LYS A 592 9.38 24.96 15.32
CA LYS A 592 10.16 24.03 14.49
C LYS A 592 10.44 22.73 15.23
N ALA A 593 9.37 22.10 15.73
CA ALA A 593 9.41 20.98 16.67
C ALA A 593 10.44 19.89 16.30
N PHE A 594 10.49 19.50 15.02
CA PHE A 594 11.41 18.49 14.54
C PHE A 594 12.89 18.94 14.53
N ASP A 595 13.17 20.23 14.35
CA ASP A 595 14.53 20.73 14.10
C ASP A 595 15.29 21.08 15.39
N ARG A 596 14.60 21.28 16.52
CA ARG A 596 15.20 21.84 17.75
C ARG A 596 15.51 20.83 18.85
N VAL A 597 14.85 19.68 18.87
CA VAL A 597 14.96 18.74 20.00
C VAL A 597 16.41 18.28 20.18
N SER A 598 16.90 18.38 21.41
CA SER A 598 18.27 18.01 21.78
C SER A 598 18.53 16.51 21.62
N HIS A 599 19.65 16.15 21.00
CA HIS A 599 20.10 14.76 20.88
C HIS A 599 20.44 14.14 22.23
N ARG A 600 21.03 14.94 23.14
CA ARG A 600 21.29 14.54 24.52
C ARG A 600 19.98 14.13 25.20
N TYR A 601 18.94 14.93 25.05
CA TYR A 601 17.62 14.65 25.62
C TYR A 601 16.99 13.38 25.02
N ILE A 602 16.98 13.25 23.69
CA ILE A 602 16.46 12.05 23.01
C ILE A 602 17.14 10.78 23.53
N ARG A 603 18.47 10.80 23.65
CA ARG A 603 19.23 9.66 24.18
C ARG A 603 18.79 9.29 25.60
N GLN A 604 18.64 10.28 26.49
CA GLN A 604 18.22 10.04 27.87
C GLN A 604 16.78 9.51 27.96
N VAL A 605 15.87 10.00 27.12
CA VAL A 605 14.51 9.46 27.02
C VAL A 605 14.52 8.00 26.58
N LEU A 606 15.29 7.64 25.54
CA LEU A 606 15.42 6.26 25.08
C LEU A 606 15.98 5.35 26.18
N CYS A 607 17.01 5.80 26.89
CA CYS A 607 17.58 5.06 28.01
C CYS A 607 16.59 4.89 29.17
N HIS A 608 15.85 5.95 29.52
CA HIS A 608 14.83 5.91 30.58
C HIS A 608 13.68 4.97 30.25
N MET A 609 13.24 4.97 28.99
CA MET A 609 12.21 4.06 28.49
C MET A 609 12.69 2.60 28.33
N GLY A 610 13.96 2.30 28.64
CA GLY A 610 14.49 0.94 28.63
C GLY A 610 14.84 0.41 27.23
N PHE A 611 15.13 1.28 26.25
CA PHE A 611 15.67 0.81 24.98
C PHE A 611 17.03 0.16 25.19
N GLY A 612 17.26 -0.95 24.48
CA GLY A 612 18.53 -1.67 24.51
C GLY A 612 19.67 -0.83 23.92
N PRO A 613 20.93 -1.08 24.33
CA PRO A 613 22.07 -0.27 23.92
C PRO A 613 22.28 -0.24 22.41
N ARG A 614 21.97 -1.34 21.69
CA ARG A 614 22.18 -1.40 20.23
C ARG A 614 21.16 -0.53 19.50
N MET A 615 19.88 -0.69 19.80
CA MET A 615 18.83 0.12 19.19
C MET A 615 19.00 1.60 19.54
N THR A 616 19.31 1.95 20.79
CA THR A 616 19.61 3.34 21.16
C THR A 616 20.79 3.89 20.37
N SER A 617 21.89 3.13 20.24
CA SER A 617 23.06 3.57 19.48
C SER A 617 22.73 3.77 18.00
N PHE A 618 21.98 2.84 17.40
CA PHE A 618 21.49 2.95 16.02
C PHE A 618 20.60 4.18 15.79
N LEU A 619 19.62 4.42 16.67
CA LEU A 619 18.73 5.58 16.59
C LEU A 619 19.48 6.90 16.76
N MET A 620 20.44 6.94 17.68
CA MET A 620 21.30 8.11 17.85
C MET A 620 22.23 8.30 16.66
N LEU A 621 22.71 7.22 16.03
CA LEU A 621 23.57 7.29 14.86
C LEU A 621 22.88 7.92 13.65
N ILE A 622 21.68 7.45 13.31
CA ILE A 622 20.88 7.97 12.18
C ILE A 622 20.28 9.35 12.44
N THR A 623 20.33 9.81 13.71
CA THR A 623 19.88 11.15 14.10
C THR A 623 21.05 12.10 14.18
N SER A 624 22.09 11.83 14.98
CA SER A 624 23.20 12.75 15.26
C SER A 624 24.41 12.61 14.33
N GLY A 625 24.56 11.49 13.61
CA GLY A 625 25.77 11.18 12.84
C GLY A 625 25.88 11.82 11.46
N GLN A 626 25.00 12.76 11.09
CA GLN A 626 24.87 13.26 9.71
C GLN A 626 25.37 14.71 9.53
N ILE A 627 25.84 14.98 8.32
CA ILE A 627 26.30 16.30 7.85
C ILE A 627 25.37 16.76 6.73
N GLY A 628 24.78 17.94 6.88
CA GLY A 628 23.82 18.49 5.94
C GLY A 628 24.44 19.43 4.92
N ARG A 629 23.88 19.45 3.70
CA ARG A 629 24.19 20.44 2.66
C ARG A 629 22.92 21.02 2.08
N ILE A 630 22.77 22.35 2.17
CA ILE A 630 21.62 23.05 1.59
C ILE A 630 21.71 23.01 0.06
N THR A 631 20.57 22.77 -0.59
CA THR A 631 20.41 22.85 -2.04
C THR A 631 19.43 23.96 -2.42
N ILE A 632 19.86 24.91 -3.25
CA ILE A 632 19.04 26.00 -3.80
C ILE A 632 19.25 26.03 -5.31
N ASN A 633 18.18 25.95 -6.10
CA ASN A 633 18.24 25.99 -7.57
C ASN A 633 19.27 25.01 -8.16
N ASN A 634 19.38 23.81 -7.57
CA ASN A 634 20.36 22.76 -7.91
C ASN A 634 21.84 23.12 -7.63
N TYR A 635 22.12 24.23 -6.96
CA TYR A 635 23.42 24.55 -6.39
C TYR A 635 23.50 24.03 -4.96
N VAL A 636 24.64 23.46 -4.61
CA VAL A 636 24.88 22.85 -3.29
C VAL A 636 25.78 23.76 -2.47
N GLY A 637 25.34 24.10 -1.26
CA GLY A 637 26.07 24.92 -0.32
C GLY A 637 27.21 24.17 0.40
N ARG A 638 27.83 24.86 1.37
CA ARG A 638 28.83 24.27 2.26
C ARG A 638 28.17 23.28 3.22
N SER A 639 28.92 22.26 3.60
CA SER A 639 28.49 21.27 4.59
C SER A 639 28.54 21.82 6.02
N PHE A 640 27.63 21.36 6.87
CA PHE A 640 27.64 21.65 8.30
C PHE A 640 27.07 20.47 9.10
N PRO A 641 27.52 20.25 10.34
CA PRO A 641 27.02 19.18 11.17
C PRO A 641 25.58 19.46 11.59
N LEU A 642 24.77 18.41 11.70
CA LEU A 642 23.41 18.49 12.19
C LEU A 642 23.37 18.05 13.66
N LEU A 643 23.49 19.00 14.59
CA LEU A 643 23.72 18.70 16.02
C LEU A 643 22.43 18.72 16.87
N SER A 644 21.29 19.01 16.26
CA SER A 644 19.98 18.97 16.91
C SER A 644 18.88 18.55 15.95
N GLY A 645 17.72 18.24 16.54
CA GLY A 645 16.52 17.83 15.84
C GLY A 645 16.54 16.39 15.33
N VAL A 646 15.35 15.89 15.03
CA VAL A 646 15.12 14.68 14.26
C VAL A 646 15.11 15.01 12.76
N ARG A 647 15.38 14.02 11.91
CA ARG A 647 15.61 14.23 10.48
C ARG A 647 14.30 14.22 9.69
N GLN A 648 13.81 15.40 9.27
CA GLN A 648 12.61 15.50 8.42
C GLN A 648 12.83 14.79 7.07
N GLY A 649 12.17 13.65 6.87
CA GLY A 649 12.36 12.80 5.67
C GLY A 649 12.92 11.40 5.99
N ASN A 650 13.45 11.18 7.19
CA ASN A 650 13.81 9.85 7.69
C ASN A 650 12.55 9.14 8.23
N PRO A 651 12.25 7.89 7.83
CA PRO A 651 11.04 7.19 8.28
C PRO A 651 10.88 7.02 9.79
N VAL A 652 11.97 6.98 10.55
CA VAL A 652 11.94 6.79 12.02
C VAL A 652 11.81 8.10 12.81
N SER A 653 12.09 9.25 12.20
CA SER A 653 12.04 10.54 12.88
C SER A 653 10.68 10.87 13.52
N PRO A 654 9.52 10.58 12.88
CA PRO A 654 8.23 10.90 13.47
C PRO A 654 7.97 10.14 14.77
N ILE A 655 8.26 8.83 14.83
CA ILE A 655 8.09 8.05 16.06
C ILE A 655 9.11 8.46 17.12
N LEU A 656 10.35 8.79 16.72
CA LEU A 656 11.37 9.28 17.64
C LEU A 656 10.98 10.61 18.28
N PHE A 657 10.34 11.50 17.52
CA PHE A 657 9.77 12.74 18.06
C PHE A 657 8.64 12.46 19.06
N ASN A 658 7.74 11.52 18.75
CA ASN A 658 6.67 11.14 19.69
C ASN A 658 7.24 10.60 21.01
N LEU A 659 8.29 9.77 20.97
CA LEU A 659 8.98 9.31 22.17
C LEU A 659 9.58 10.49 22.95
N ALA A 660 10.14 11.48 22.26
CA ALA A 660 10.74 12.65 22.90
C ALA A 660 9.72 13.59 23.57
N ILE A 661 8.51 13.74 23.01
CA ILE A 661 7.45 14.57 23.60
C ILE A 661 6.66 13.84 24.69
N GLU A 662 6.65 12.51 24.70
CA GLU A 662 5.91 11.69 25.67
C GLU A 662 6.18 12.05 27.15
N PRO A 663 7.42 12.34 27.59
CA PRO A 663 7.70 12.90 28.92
C PRO A 663 6.80 14.07 29.33
N LEU A 664 6.58 15.04 28.44
CA LEU A 664 5.69 16.18 28.70
C LEU A 664 4.25 15.69 28.82
N LEU A 665 3.80 14.84 27.90
CA LEU A 665 2.43 14.33 27.86
C LEU A 665 2.07 13.52 29.12
N CYS A 666 2.99 12.67 29.58
CA CYS A 666 2.85 11.93 30.83
C CYS A 666 2.72 12.87 32.04
N ARG A 667 3.50 13.95 32.09
CA ARG A 667 3.46 14.91 33.20
C ARG A 667 2.17 15.73 33.19
N LEU A 668 1.69 16.16 32.02
CA LEU A 668 0.37 16.78 31.88
C LEU A 668 -0.74 15.83 32.33
N GLN A 669 -0.65 14.54 31.97
CA GLN A 669 -1.61 13.52 32.40
C GLN A 669 -1.64 13.33 33.93
N GLN A 670 -0.47 13.42 34.58
CA GLN A 670 -0.35 13.20 36.01
C GLN A 670 -0.76 14.44 36.82
N ASN A 671 -0.29 15.62 36.42
CA ASN A 671 -0.29 16.81 37.26
C ASN A 671 -1.47 17.76 37.01
N LEU A 672 -2.10 17.71 35.85
CA LEU A 672 -3.29 18.54 35.59
C LEU A 672 -4.54 17.96 36.25
N ILE A 673 -5.43 18.84 36.67
CA ILE A 673 -6.80 18.50 37.05
C ILE A 673 -7.57 18.14 35.79
N GLY A 674 -7.55 19.01 34.77
CA GLY A 674 -8.21 18.80 33.49
C GLY A 674 -9.70 19.11 33.50
N ILE A 675 -10.36 18.92 32.36
CA ILE A 675 -11.77 19.22 32.19
C ILE A 675 -12.59 17.92 32.29
N PRO A 676 -13.59 17.83 33.21
CA PRO A 676 -14.50 16.71 33.25
C PRO A 676 -15.41 16.71 32.02
N ILE A 677 -15.53 15.54 31.41
CA ILE A 677 -16.38 15.29 30.24
C ILE A 677 -17.57 14.49 30.72
N GLU A 678 -18.73 15.12 30.69
CA GLU A 678 -19.98 14.61 31.22
C GLU A 678 -20.99 14.43 30.08
N TYR A 679 -21.77 13.36 30.17
CA TYR A 679 -22.97 13.12 29.38
C TYR A 679 -24.07 12.74 30.37
N ASP A 680 -24.88 13.73 30.72
CA ASP A 680 -25.83 13.72 31.83
C ASP A 680 -26.56 12.37 32.01
N PRO A 681 -26.48 11.72 33.19
CA PRO A 681 -25.81 12.11 34.44
C PRO A 681 -24.40 11.51 34.63
N LEU A 682 -23.78 10.97 33.59
CA LEU A 682 -22.54 10.19 33.68
C LEU A 682 -21.30 11.02 33.33
N GLN A 683 -20.35 11.10 34.25
CA GLN A 683 -19.00 11.52 33.91
C GLN A 683 -18.31 10.41 33.12
N ILE A 684 -18.01 10.67 31.84
CA ILE A 684 -17.36 9.73 30.93
C ILE A 684 -15.87 9.64 31.24
N THR A 685 -15.20 10.79 31.35
CA THR A 685 -13.74 10.87 31.55
C THR A 685 -13.32 12.25 32.04
N ILE A 686 -12.04 12.42 32.36
CA ILE A 686 -11.40 13.72 32.58
C ILE A 686 -10.36 13.90 31.48
N MET A 687 -10.58 14.89 30.61
CA MET A 687 -9.66 15.18 29.53
C MET A 687 -8.62 16.20 29.99
N LYS A 688 -7.34 15.84 29.87
CA LYS A 688 -6.19 16.69 30.27
C LYS A 688 -5.41 17.17 29.06
N TYR A 689 -5.22 16.31 28.07
CA TYR A 689 -4.61 16.66 26.80
C TYR A 689 -5.03 15.69 25.69
N HIS A 690 -4.94 16.15 24.45
CA HIS A 690 -4.77 15.26 23.31
C HIS A 690 -3.75 15.86 22.33
N ALA A 691 -3.08 15.00 21.57
CA ALA A 691 -1.99 15.39 20.70
C ALA A 691 -2.08 14.69 19.33
N PHE A 692 -1.68 15.42 18.30
CA PHE A 692 -1.42 14.87 16.99
C PHE A 692 -0.01 15.29 16.56
N ALA A 693 0.97 14.46 16.93
CA ALA A 693 2.39 14.79 16.87
C ALA A 693 2.73 16.03 17.71
N ASP A 694 3.18 17.12 17.08
CA ASP A 694 3.51 18.40 17.70
C ASP A 694 2.28 19.29 17.95
N ASP A 695 1.14 19.03 17.33
CA ASP A 695 -0.12 19.75 17.63
C ASP A 695 -0.72 19.23 18.95
N VAL A 696 -0.43 19.90 20.08
CA VAL A 696 -0.88 19.49 21.42
C VAL A 696 -1.96 20.42 21.94
N ASN A 697 -3.12 19.87 22.29
CA ASN A 697 -4.21 20.58 22.93
C ASN A 697 -4.27 20.20 24.41
N ILE A 698 -4.14 21.18 25.31
CA ILE A 698 -4.10 21.01 26.76
C ILE A 698 -5.39 21.61 27.35
N TYR A 699 -6.06 20.85 28.21
CA TYR A 699 -7.36 21.19 28.80
C TYR A 699 -7.16 21.65 30.24
N LEU A 700 -7.58 22.87 30.53
CA LEU A 700 -7.43 23.54 31.82
C LEU A 700 -8.81 23.67 32.46
N GLY A 701 -9.05 22.95 33.55
CA GLY A 701 -10.33 22.95 34.26
C GLY A 701 -10.38 23.92 35.44
N ASP A 702 -9.22 24.38 35.91
CA ASP A 702 -9.05 25.19 37.12
C ASP A 702 -7.88 26.18 36.97
N VAL A 703 -7.88 27.27 37.72
CA VAL A 703 -6.78 28.26 37.74
C VAL A 703 -5.41 27.62 38.06
N ARG A 704 -5.39 26.56 38.86
CA ARG A 704 -4.17 25.78 39.19
C ARG A 704 -3.56 25.09 37.97
N ASP A 705 -4.38 24.74 36.97
CA ASP A 705 -3.89 24.12 35.74
C ASP A 705 -3.06 25.09 34.90
N TYR A 706 -3.28 26.41 35.01
CA TYR A 706 -2.48 27.42 34.30
C TYR A 706 -1.04 27.43 34.80
N ALA A 707 -0.88 27.55 36.12
CA ALA A 707 0.43 27.53 36.77
C ALA A 707 1.16 26.20 36.55
N THR A 708 0.42 25.09 36.66
CA THR A 708 0.97 23.75 36.44
C THR A 708 1.41 23.58 34.97
N THR A 709 0.58 23.96 34.01
CA THR A 709 0.92 23.90 32.58
C THR A 709 2.15 24.76 32.26
N ALA A 710 2.25 25.97 32.81
CA ALA A 710 3.41 26.84 32.62
C ALA A 710 4.70 26.20 33.17
N ALA A 711 4.63 25.59 34.36
CA ALA A 711 5.74 24.89 34.97
C ALA A 711 6.17 23.66 34.14
N GLU A 712 5.22 22.86 33.68
CA GLU A 712 5.50 21.65 32.89
C GLU A 712 6.08 21.96 31.50
N LEU A 713 5.53 22.96 30.81
CA LEU A 713 6.08 23.44 29.55
C LEU A 713 7.50 24.00 29.77
N GLY A 714 7.71 24.86 30.77
CA GLY A 714 9.02 25.44 31.06
C GLY A 714 10.08 24.39 31.43
N LEU A 715 9.70 23.32 32.14
CA LEU A 715 10.60 22.18 32.39
C LEU A 715 10.93 21.42 31.11
N PHE A 716 9.93 21.14 30.27
CA PHE A 716 10.14 20.48 28.98
C PHE A 716 11.02 21.31 28.03
N GLU A 717 10.85 22.63 27.98
CA GLU A 717 11.69 23.52 27.18
C GLU A 717 13.16 23.47 27.63
N LYS A 718 13.41 23.51 28.95
CA LYS A 718 14.75 23.38 29.53
C LYS A 718 15.37 22.00 29.29
N ALA A 719 14.57 20.94 29.36
CA ALA A 719 15.03 19.56 29.17
C ALA A 719 15.33 19.24 27.71
N SER A 720 14.41 19.60 26.80
CA SER A 720 14.39 19.14 25.40
C SER A 720 14.94 20.16 24.40
N SER A 721 15.02 21.43 24.78
CA SER A 721 15.31 22.57 23.88
C SER A 721 14.24 22.83 22.81
N SER A 722 13.12 22.10 22.84
CA SER A 722 11.93 22.37 22.04
C SER A 722 11.12 23.48 22.71
N LEU A 723 10.88 24.58 22.00
CA LEU A 723 10.23 25.77 22.53
C LEU A 723 8.78 25.85 22.06
N VAL A 724 7.88 26.32 22.92
CA VAL A 724 6.51 26.65 22.53
C VAL A 724 6.52 27.99 21.78
N ASN A 725 5.72 28.09 20.72
CA ASN A 725 5.58 29.29 19.93
C ASN A 725 4.55 30.21 20.58
N THR A 726 5.00 31.34 21.15
CA THR A 726 4.13 32.31 21.83
C THR A 726 3.12 33.00 20.90
N ASP A 727 3.47 33.17 19.63
CA ASP A 727 2.65 33.90 18.66
C ASP A 727 1.56 33.03 18.03
N LYS A 728 1.82 31.72 17.95
CA LYS A 728 0.92 30.74 17.32
C LYS A 728 0.12 29.91 18.31
N SER A 729 0.65 29.73 19.52
CA SER A 729 -0.12 29.07 20.58
C SER A 729 -1.24 30.01 21.01
N VAL A 730 -2.43 29.46 21.26
CA VAL A 730 -3.61 30.26 21.59
C VAL A 730 -4.35 29.63 22.75
N LEU A 731 -4.70 30.46 23.73
CA LEU A 731 -5.62 30.10 24.80
C LEU A 731 -7.05 30.36 24.35
N TYR A 732 -7.86 29.31 24.41
CA TYR A 732 -9.23 29.27 23.96
C TYR A 732 -10.16 29.10 25.16
N GLY A 733 -10.76 30.20 25.61
CA GLY A 733 -11.71 30.22 26.73
C GLY A 733 -13.13 29.90 26.29
N THR A 734 -13.93 29.34 27.19
CA THR A 734 -15.34 29.03 26.94
C THR A 734 -16.25 30.27 26.98
N LEU A 735 -15.79 31.38 27.56
CA LEU A 735 -16.56 32.61 27.76
C LEU A 735 -16.23 33.71 26.75
N PRO A 736 -17.23 34.44 26.20
CA PRO A 736 -17.00 35.57 25.28
C PRO A 736 -16.12 36.70 25.86
N GLY A 737 -16.17 36.92 27.18
CA GLY A 737 -15.37 37.93 27.89
C GLY A 737 -13.90 37.54 28.13
N PHE A 738 -13.50 36.29 27.87
CA PHE A 738 -12.17 35.76 28.18
C PHE A 738 -11.01 36.55 27.55
N GLN A 739 -11.27 37.21 26.41
CA GLN A 739 -10.28 38.00 25.67
C GLN A 739 -9.77 39.23 26.44
N GLN A 740 -10.51 39.71 27.43
CA GLN A 740 -10.20 40.94 28.17
C GLN A 740 -9.35 40.68 29.44
N GLY A 741 -9.11 39.41 29.80
CA GLY A 741 -8.32 39.04 30.97
C GLY A 741 -6.83 38.90 30.68
N HIS A 742 -6.00 39.14 31.71
CA HIS A 742 -4.57 38.81 31.70
C HIS A 742 -4.34 37.59 32.63
N ASP A 743 -3.53 36.61 32.21
CA ASP A 743 -3.10 35.51 33.09
C ASP A 743 -1.59 35.64 33.33
N PRO A 744 -1.12 35.54 34.58
CA PRO A 744 0.28 35.71 34.88
C PRO A 744 1.15 34.50 34.51
N PHE A 745 0.57 33.36 34.14
CA PHE A 745 1.32 32.10 33.94
C PHE A 745 1.53 31.73 32.46
N LEU A 746 0.51 31.91 31.62
CA LEU A 746 0.47 31.51 30.22
C LEU A 746 0.32 32.75 29.32
N PRO A 747 1.43 33.31 28.80
CA PRO A 747 1.44 34.58 28.06
C PRO A 747 1.05 34.41 26.58
N TYR A 748 -0.02 33.64 26.31
CA TYR A 748 -0.47 33.35 24.95
C TYR A 748 -1.68 34.21 24.55
N PRO A 749 -1.81 34.56 23.25
CA PRO A 749 -3.00 35.20 22.73
C PRO A 749 -4.29 34.49 23.17
N ARG A 750 -5.27 35.27 23.62
CA ARG A 750 -6.56 34.76 24.10
C ARG A 750 -7.65 34.92 23.05
N LYS A 751 -8.41 33.84 22.85
CA LYS A 751 -9.60 33.81 21.99
C LYS A 751 -10.72 33.09 22.71
N HIS A 752 -11.96 33.40 22.35
CA HIS A 752 -13.10 32.62 22.81
C HIS A 752 -13.38 31.48 21.81
N LEU A 753 -13.81 30.32 22.33
CA LEU A 753 -14.18 29.16 21.51
C LEU A 753 -15.51 29.37 20.80
N TRP A 754 -16.44 30.07 21.45
CA TRP A 754 -17.80 30.21 20.98
C TRP A 754 -18.28 31.66 20.93
N THR A 755 -19.09 31.96 19.93
CA THR A 755 -19.85 33.21 19.80
C THR A 755 -21.33 32.95 20.06
N ARG A 756 -22.02 33.92 20.67
CA ARG A 756 -23.46 33.86 20.92
C ARG A 756 -24.23 34.39 19.71
N LYS A 757 -25.18 33.60 19.21
CA LYS A 757 -26.12 34.00 18.15
C LYS A 757 -27.27 34.83 18.69
N ALA A 758 -28.02 35.45 17.78
CA ALA A 758 -29.23 36.20 18.10
C ALA A 758 -30.30 35.35 18.82
N ASP A 759 -30.32 34.03 18.59
CA ASP A 759 -31.20 33.06 19.27
C ASP A 759 -30.61 32.56 20.61
N SER A 760 -29.56 33.20 21.13
CA SER A 760 -28.82 32.82 22.34
C SER A 760 -28.08 31.48 22.27
N SER A 761 -28.07 30.79 21.12
CA SER A 761 -27.25 29.58 20.94
C SER A 761 -25.77 29.93 20.76
N LEU A 762 -24.89 29.01 21.17
CA LEU A 762 -23.44 29.16 20.99
C LEU A 762 -22.98 28.47 19.70
N GLU A 763 -22.14 29.09 18.90
CA GLU A 763 -21.46 28.47 17.75
C GLU A 763 -19.95 28.62 17.83
N PHE A 764 -19.19 27.72 17.21
CA PHE A 764 -17.73 27.83 17.18
C PHE A 764 -17.28 29.08 16.44
N THR A 765 -16.25 29.75 16.96
CA THR A 765 -15.49 30.76 16.21
C THR A 765 -14.80 30.14 15.00
N ASP A 766 -14.25 30.97 14.11
CA ASP A 766 -13.47 30.53 12.94
C ASP A 766 -12.10 29.95 13.36
N THR A 767 -12.15 28.81 14.05
CA THR A 767 -11.01 28.08 14.60
C THR A 767 -10.85 26.78 13.83
N THR A 768 -9.62 26.49 13.39
CA THR A 768 -9.30 25.27 12.66
C THR A 768 -8.43 24.35 13.50
N TYR A 769 -8.76 23.07 13.54
CA TYR A 769 -7.91 22.02 14.11
C TYR A 769 -7.55 21.00 13.03
N LEU A 770 -6.25 20.70 12.89
CA LEU A 770 -5.72 19.80 11.86
C LEU A 770 -6.19 20.13 10.42
N GLY A 771 -6.38 21.43 10.14
CA GLY A 771 -6.83 21.92 8.85
C GLY A 771 -8.33 21.75 8.56
N ILE A 772 -9.14 21.38 9.56
CA ILE A 772 -10.60 21.36 9.48
C ILE A 772 -11.20 22.41 10.43
N PRO A 773 -12.11 23.28 9.95
CA PRO A 773 -12.84 24.23 10.80
C PRO A 773 -13.69 23.50 11.85
N LEU A 774 -13.66 23.93 13.12
CA LEU A 774 -14.44 23.30 14.17
C LEU A 774 -15.95 23.49 13.99
N ASN A 775 -16.37 24.62 13.39
CA ASN A 775 -17.78 24.94 13.05
C ASN A 775 -18.40 24.05 11.95
N GLY A 776 -17.63 23.18 11.30
CA GLY A 776 -18.10 22.39 10.16
C GLY A 776 -17.54 22.87 8.84
N VAL A 777 -17.55 21.99 7.85
CA VAL A 777 -17.19 22.38 6.48
C VAL A 777 -18.31 23.25 5.89
N LEU A 778 -18.00 24.51 5.57
CA LEU A 778 -18.86 25.37 4.76
C LEU A 778 -18.89 24.87 3.31
N TRP A 779 -19.72 23.88 3.04
CA TRP A 779 -19.78 23.16 1.77
C TRP A 779 -19.93 24.07 0.55
N ASP A 780 -20.78 25.10 0.64
CA ASP A 780 -20.96 26.04 -0.46
C ASP A 780 -19.69 26.86 -0.76
N SER A 781 -18.94 27.26 0.27
CA SER A 781 -17.66 27.96 0.08
C SER A 781 -16.62 27.01 -0.49
N TYR A 782 -16.51 25.82 0.08
CA TYR A 782 -15.57 24.79 -0.38
C TYR A 782 -15.81 24.43 -1.86
N LEU A 783 -17.05 24.16 -2.25
CA LEU A 783 -17.41 23.83 -3.64
C LEU A 783 -17.16 24.97 -4.62
N ARG A 784 -17.20 26.24 -4.18
CA ARG A 784 -16.77 27.38 -5.00
C ARG A 784 -15.27 27.38 -5.26
N THR A 785 -14.46 26.92 -4.31
CA THR A 785 -12.99 26.85 -4.45
C THR A 785 -12.50 25.58 -5.15
N LEU A 786 -13.29 24.50 -5.13
CA LEU A 786 -12.96 23.21 -5.75
C LEU A 786 -12.46 23.30 -7.21
N PRO A 787 -13.07 24.14 -8.09
CA PRO A 787 -12.60 24.27 -9.47
C PRO A 787 -11.23 24.94 -9.57
N PHE A 788 -10.93 25.88 -8.67
CA PHE A 788 -9.63 26.58 -8.64
C PHE A 788 -8.50 25.65 -8.21
N LEU A 789 -8.77 24.76 -7.25
CA LEU A 789 -7.82 23.73 -6.81
C LEU A 789 -7.47 22.73 -7.93
N CYS A 790 -8.33 22.59 -8.94
CA CYS A 790 -8.10 21.78 -10.14
C CYS A 790 -7.61 22.59 -11.36
N LYS A 791 -7.33 23.90 -11.21
CA LYS A 791 -7.00 24.83 -12.30
C LYS A 791 -5.57 25.38 -12.23
N THR A 792 -4.61 24.64 -11.70
CA THR A 792 -3.19 25.02 -11.90
C THR A 792 -2.90 25.08 -13.41
N GLN A 793 -2.13 26.08 -13.88
CA GLN A 793 -1.91 26.31 -15.32
C GLN A 793 -1.42 25.05 -16.06
N ALA A 794 -0.54 24.27 -15.43
CA ALA A 794 -0.07 22.98 -15.96
C ALA A 794 -1.19 21.97 -16.19
N TYR A 795 -2.27 22.03 -15.40
CA TYR A 795 -3.41 21.13 -15.50
C TYR A 795 -4.26 21.39 -16.74
N GLN A 796 -4.36 22.64 -17.19
CA GLN A 796 -5.16 22.99 -18.38
C GLN A 796 -4.51 22.52 -19.68
N LEU A 797 -3.17 22.39 -19.67
CA LEU A 797 -2.36 21.90 -20.80
C LEU A 797 -2.45 20.37 -20.99
N LEU A 798 -3.00 19.64 -20.02
CA LEU A 798 -3.17 18.19 -20.10
C LEU A 798 -4.33 17.81 -21.05
N ARG A 799 -4.21 16.65 -21.69
CA ARG A 799 -5.29 16.07 -22.52
C ARG A 799 -6.58 15.95 -21.70
N LEU A 800 -7.72 16.13 -22.35
CA LEU A 800 -9.04 16.15 -21.69
C LEU A 800 -9.30 14.92 -20.79
N CYS A 801 -8.96 13.73 -21.28
CA CYS A 801 -9.13 12.49 -20.51
C CYS A 801 -8.27 12.47 -19.23
N VAL A 802 -7.03 12.95 -19.31
CA VAL A 802 -6.11 13.06 -18.16
C VAL A 802 -6.62 14.11 -17.17
N ARG A 803 -7.14 15.23 -17.66
CA ARG A 803 -7.82 16.25 -16.84
C ARG A 803 -9.07 15.70 -16.15
N ALA A 804 -9.84 14.83 -16.80
CA ALA A 804 -10.98 14.17 -16.20
C ALA A 804 -10.54 13.20 -15.09
N MET A 805 -9.55 12.35 -15.36
CA MET A 805 -9.00 11.39 -14.39
C MET A 805 -8.41 12.09 -13.15
N GLY A 806 -7.56 13.10 -13.32
CA GLY A 806 -6.99 13.82 -12.20
C GLY A 806 -8.04 14.56 -11.36
N THR A 807 -9.11 15.07 -12.00
CA THR A 807 -10.20 15.78 -11.31
C THR A 807 -10.99 14.78 -10.49
N ASN A 808 -11.30 13.61 -11.07
CA ASN A 808 -11.95 12.53 -10.35
C ASN A 808 -11.11 12.09 -9.13
N ILE A 809 -9.81 11.83 -9.31
CA ILE A 809 -8.91 11.44 -8.20
C ILE A 809 -8.90 12.51 -7.10
N TYR A 810 -8.77 13.78 -7.47
CA TYR A 810 -8.74 14.88 -6.51
C TYR A 810 -10.08 15.01 -5.76
N VAL A 811 -11.20 15.02 -6.48
CA VAL A 811 -12.54 15.17 -5.90
C VAL A 811 -12.87 13.97 -5.00
N HIS A 812 -12.62 12.74 -5.46
CA HIS A 812 -12.87 11.53 -4.69
C HIS A 812 -11.94 11.36 -3.49
N SER A 813 -10.76 11.98 -3.47
CA SER A 813 -9.89 11.95 -2.28
C SER A 813 -10.23 13.05 -1.26
N LYS A 814 -10.74 14.20 -1.70
CA LYS A 814 -10.95 15.37 -0.82
C LYS A 814 -12.37 15.55 -0.30
N LEU A 815 -13.40 15.15 -1.06
CA LEU A 815 -14.80 15.24 -0.64
C LEU A 815 -15.15 14.22 0.46
N PRO A 816 -14.89 12.91 0.31
CA PRO A 816 -15.30 11.93 1.31
C PRO A 816 -14.65 12.18 2.68
N PHE A 817 -13.39 12.62 2.70
CA PHE A 817 -12.72 12.98 3.95
C PHE A 817 -13.43 14.12 4.69
N ARG A 818 -13.90 15.15 3.97
CA ARG A 818 -14.65 16.26 4.57
C ARG A 818 -16.07 15.86 4.96
N ASP A 819 -16.70 15.01 4.16
CA ASP A 819 -18.04 14.45 4.38
C ASP A 819 -18.11 13.57 5.63
N LEU A 820 -17.05 12.77 5.87
CA LEU A 820 -16.89 11.99 7.09
C LEU A 820 -16.99 12.85 8.36
N HIS A 821 -16.48 14.08 8.30
CA HIS A 821 -16.41 14.99 9.45
C HIS A 821 -17.60 15.94 9.55
N THR A 822 -18.12 16.40 8.42
CA THR A 822 -19.27 17.31 8.38
C THR A 822 -20.16 16.83 7.24
N PRO A 823 -21.14 15.96 7.51
CA PRO A 823 -21.97 15.38 6.46
C PRO A 823 -22.53 16.45 5.52
N MET A 824 -22.38 16.23 4.22
CA MET A 824 -22.81 17.17 3.20
C MET A 824 -24.34 17.17 3.13
N PRO A 825 -25.00 18.33 3.29
CA PRO A 825 -26.44 18.42 3.08
C PRO A 825 -26.80 18.13 1.61
N SER A 826 -28.05 17.72 1.36
CA SER A 826 -28.55 17.39 0.01
C SER A 826 -28.43 18.55 -0.99
N ARG A 827 -28.54 19.81 -0.52
CA ARG A 827 -28.50 21.00 -1.38
C ARG A 827 -27.10 21.26 -1.98
N PRO A 828 -25.98 21.28 -1.23
CA PRO A 828 -24.63 21.33 -1.80
C PRO A 828 -24.26 20.13 -2.69
N LEU A 829 -24.80 18.94 -2.44
CA LEU A 829 -24.52 17.74 -3.25
C LEU A 829 -24.88 17.97 -4.73
N ASN A 830 -26.03 18.60 -4.99
CA ASN A 830 -26.47 18.95 -6.34
C ASN A 830 -25.55 19.98 -7.02
N ARG A 831 -24.80 20.77 -6.25
CA ARG A 831 -23.85 21.78 -6.76
C ARG A 831 -22.47 21.20 -7.07
N VAL A 832 -22.14 20.01 -6.59
CA VAL A 832 -20.87 19.32 -6.91
C VAL A 832 -20.71 19.16 -8.42
N LYS A 833 -21.77 18.71 -9.10
CA LYS A 833 -21.79 18.55 -10.57
C LYS A 833 -21.47 19.87 -11.30
N PHE A 834 -22.02 20.98 -10.80
CA PHE A 834 -21.80 22.31 -11.35
C PHE A 834 -20.39 22.85 -11.05
N ALA A 835 -19.84 22.55 -9.87
CA ALA A 835 -18.46 22.88 -9.55
C ALA A 835 -17.48 22.13 -10.46
N ILE A 836 -17.70 20.83 -10.68
CA ILE A 836 -16.86 20.00 -11.57
C ILE A 836 -16.96 20.48 -13.02
N SER A 837 -18.15 20.83 -13.52
CA SER A 837 -18.32 21.31 -14.90
C SER A 837 -17.52 22.60 -15.17
N LYS A 838 -17.31 23.46 -14.17
CA LYS A 838 -16.45 24.65 -14.29
C LYS A 838 -14.97 24.34 -14.50
N VAL A 839 -14.50 23.12 -14.19
CA VAL A 839 -13.13 22.65 -14.50
C VAL A 839 -12.95 22.36 -15.99
N PHE A 840 -14.05 22.02 -16.68
CA PHE A 840 -14.11 21.68 -18.10
C PHE A 840 -14.81 22.77 -18.92
N TYR A 841 -14.71 24.02 -18.49
CA TYR A 841 -15.30 25.16 -19.20
C TYR A 841 -14.94 25.14 -20.70
N GLY A 842 -15.94 25.32 -21.56
CA GLY A 842 -15.80 25.21 -23.03
C GLY A 842 -16.01 23.80 -23.61
N ILE A 843 -16.29 22.79 -22.76
CA ILE A 843 -16.53 21.41 -23.19
C ILE A 843 -17.97 21.03 -22.83
N SER A 844 -18.76 20.65 -23.84
CA SER A 844 -20.14 20.26 -23.60
C SER A 844 -20.20 19.00 -22.72
N LEU A 845 -21.21 18.92 -21.84
CA LEU A 845 -21.47 17.71 -21.06
C LEU A 845 -21.58 16.48 -21.98
N LYS A 846 -22.20 16.64 -23.16
CA LYS A 846 -22.28 15.59 -24.18
C LYS A 846 -20.90 15.06 -24.59
N LYS A 847 -19.91 15.94 -24.84
CA LYS A 847 -18.51 15.56 -25.15
C LYS A 847 -17.79 14.86 -23.99
N LEU A 848 -18.05 15.24 -22.74
CA LEU A 848 -17.48 14.58 -21.56
C LEU A 848 -18.03 13.16 -21.33
N TYR A 849 -19.29 12.92 -21.72
CA TYR A 849 -19.96 11.62 -21.64
C TYR A 849 -19.92 10.82 -22.96
N THR A 850 -19.25 11.32 -24.01
CA THR A 850 -19.17 10.60 -25.28
C THR A 850 -18.14 9.46 -25.14
N PRO A 851 -18.49 8.21 -25.49
CA PRO A 851 -17.51 7.13 -25.57
C PRO A 851 -16.36 7.50 -26.52
N LEU A 852 -15.14 7.06 -26.24
CA LEU A 852 -14.00 7.22 -27.15
C LEU A 852 -14.40 6.70 -28.54
N LYS A 853 -14.49 7.60 -29.53
CA LYS A 853 -14.62 7.17 -30.94
C LYS A 853 -13.38 6.36 -31.29
N ARG A 854 -13.57 5.15 -31.80
CA ARG A 854 -12.52 4.20 -32.21
C ARG A 854 -11.54 4.72 -33.29
N GLU A 855 -11.79 5.89 -33.87
CA GLU A 855 -11.09 6.35 -35.09
C GLU A 855 -10.05 7.46 -34.86
N GLY A 856 -9.61 7.68 -33.62
CA GLY A 856 -8.67 8.76 -33.27
C GLY A 856 -7.30 8.32 -32.76
N MET A 857 -6.82 7.13 -33.13
CA MET A 857 -5.41 6.75 -32.97
C MET A 857 -4.77 6.68 -34.36
N VAL A 858 -4.33 7.85 -34.84
CA VAL A 858 -3.24 8.00 -35.81
C VAL A 858 -2.17 8.82 -35.11
#